data_AF-A0A0F5LEY4-F1
#
_entry.id   AF-A0A0F5LEY4-F1
#
_cell.length_a   1.000
_cell.length_b   1.000
_cell.length_c   1.000
_cell.angle_alpha   90.00
_cell.angle_beta   90.00
_cell.angle_gamma   90.00
#
_symmetry.space_group_name_H-M   'P 1'
#
loop_
_entity.id
_entity.type
_entity.pdbx_description
1 polymer ?
#
loop_
_entity_poly.entity_id
_entity_poly.type
_entity_poly.pdbx_seq_one_letter_code
_entity_poly.pdbx_strand_id
1 'polypeptide(L)'
;MGDVVNEDRLAEAIEHAISGSAICFLGAGFSTLAGDSGGTRKVPSSSELTDELWKLANVPPEPGSSLTDIAEFFEANSRGAELAAYLGKRLTFCKPAPVQETILNLPWRAIFTTNFDDIVERALPEDKIQVVSPIRRPNFILTDKIPLYYLHGRALDLSERSGVASLVLSESNYLDVRSKDSDLYAAFVNEIHAASQIFFIGYSVRDTEIASRIVTLGDSLRRKSVVIAKPGQGAVANARLQKFGDIAGIGVEGLAAALEAQAHEPVIRDSGLVFLKAVERPEPVTEVTKGDVDSLILTGEFNRDCFSAQRRKIDPSDVYCVDHTSKIGEILSPKTRGVNRFLITSDIGNGKSTFLGQLTVCAIEDGFSAYIIDSTLIEIYRDVDTILSRKEKCIFIVDDLIRYRNISKYIGERLHDSAILVCTTRDSFGSLKFGRATELLSGAVREVALDRLSADELNSWDQFLERWGYWEQRIEMSPTERVKFLSEDCGAENRSIVVSVFQSSSISKKIANIVDFFLRNNEEHLTPFVAILVASLCQKHVRWDQIVAWLNIDEDGFRSALAKDDIFDFLSPNRNWHLFTSAQLADHIFRRFDLNKDVIVDVYSRIVRETAYSSNDSRSGGDSRENLKELMKFRFLTRLFGEGSDAAKTIEAVYSRLSKVKKIRLNDQFWLQYAMSCMERKDIPDAETYLNTALGLAEKKGMDYDDDQIIDQRIRLLLMKNAQPSYKIKEAEISIALEDLTSSLANPLQTKIYPIRSATYILELLDSKIDEIGRNTMSEIGIVLDTMKSILDDNKQLPKSQRGETSKLREQVRRARLVVQNS
;
A
#
# COMPACT_ATOMS: atom_id res chain seq x y z
N MET A 1 -37.85 12.93 9.70
CA MET A 1 -38.19 11.49 9.73
C MET A 1 -36.87 10.76 9.73
N GLY A 2 -36.53 10.09 10.83
CA GLY A 2 -35.24 9.41 10.96
C GLY A 2 -35.32 8.09 10.22
N ASP A 3 -34.44 7.88 9.25
CA ASP A 3 -34.32 6.62 8.53
C ASP A 3 -33.96 5.51 9.53
N VAL A 4 -34.97 4.71 9.86
CA VAL A 4 -34.80 3.38 10.45
C VAL A 4 -34.01 2.57 9.42
N VAL A 5 -32.97 1.85 9.86
CA VAL A 5 -32.23 0.90 9.00
C VAL A 5 -33.24 0.09 8.19
N ASN A 6 -33.12 0.11 6.87
CA ASN A 6 -33.90 -0.78 6.01
C ASN A 6 -33.61 -2.23 6.44
N GLU A 7 -34.64 -3.05 6.71
CA GLU A 7 -34.48 -4.42 7.21
C GLU A 7 -33.52 -5.23 6.32
N ASP A 8 -33.56 -4.99 5.00
CA ASP A 8 -32.65 -5.58 4.00
C ASP A 8 -31.16 -5.31 4.30
N ARG A 9 -30.81 -4.11 4.79
CA ARG A 9 -29.42 -3.72 5.05
C ARG A 9 -28.87 -4.34 6.34
N LEU A 10 -29.72 -4.51 7.35
CA LEU A 10 -29.33 -5.26 8.55
C LEU A 10 -29.13 -6.74 8.21
N ALA A 11 -29.99 -7.31 7.37
CA ALA A 11 -29.87 -8.68 6.90
C ALA A 11 -28.54 -8.92 6.15
N GLU A 12 -28.20 -8.05 5.19
CA GLU A 12 -26.91 -8.08 4.47
C GLU A 12 -25.71 -7.96 5.44
N ALA A 13 -25.79 -7.05 6.41
CA ALA A 13 -24.74 -6.89 7.40
C ALA A 13 -24.54 -8.17 8.24
N ILE A 14 -25.63 -8.85 8.60
CA ILE A 14 -25.56 -10.10 9.36
C ILE A 14 -24.93 -11.21 8.51
N GLU A 15 -25.22 -11.31 7.22
CA GLU A 15 -24.57 -12.28 6.31
C GLU A 15 -23.04 -12.11 6.31
N HIS A 16 -22.56 -10.86 6.32
CA HIS A 16 -21.14 -10.56 6.47
C HIS A 16 -20.55 -11.02 7.81
N ALA A 17 -21.32 -10.93 8.90
CA ALA A 17 -20.89 -11.45 10.20
C ALA A 17 -20.85 -12.99 10.24
N ILE A 18 -21.83 -13.66 9.63
CA ILE A 18 -21.90 -15.13 9.56
C ILE A 18 -20.79 -15.69 8.65
N SER A 19 -20.46 -15.00 7.56
CA SER A 19 -19.36 -15.39 6.65
C SER A 19 -17.96 -15.13 7.22
N GLY A 20 -17.87 -14.32 8.28
CA GLY A 20 -16.62 -13.97 8.95
C GLY A 20 -15.82 -12.85 8.30
N SER A 21 -16.49 -12.03 7.48
CA SER A 21 -15.93 -10.84 6.84
C SER A 21 -16.19 -9.54 7.63
N ALA A 22 -16.94 -9.62 8.74
CA ALA A 22 -17.27 -8.47 9.58
C ALA A 22 -16.40 -8.37 10.85
N ILE A 23 -16.23 -7.14 11.34
CA ILE A 23 -15.63 -6.85 12.65
C ILE A 23 -16.69 -6.45 13.68
N CYS A 24 -16.42 -6.76 14.94
CA CYS A 24 -17.30 -6.43 16.06
C CYS A 24 -16.60 -5.44 16.99
N PHE A 25 -17.25 -4.31 17.26
CA PHE A 25 -16.78 -3.27 18.17
C PHE A 25 -17.71 -3.16 19.38
N LEU A 26 -17.18 -3.47 20.56
CA LEU A 26 -17.93 -3.57 21.80
C LEU A 26 -17.65 -2.38 22.72
N GLY A 27 -18.71 -1.68 23.10
CA GLY A 27 -18.69 -0.65 24.13
C GLY A 27 -19.34 -1.09 25.44
N ALA A 28 -19.31 -0.23 26.46
CA ALA A 28 -19.74 -0.58 27.82
C ALA A 28 -21.22 -1.01 27.90
N GLY A 29 -22.06 -0.54 26.96
CA GLY A 29 -23.46 -0.94 26.88
C GLY A 29 -23.64 -2.44 26.60
N PHE A 30 -22.70 -3.07 25.90
CA PHE A 30 -22.72 -4.53 25.69
C PHE A 30 -22.51 -5.25 27.02
N SER A 31 -21.55 -4.80 27.84
CA SER A 31 -21.20 -5.44 29.12
C SER A 31 -22.30 -5.40 30.16
N THR A 32 -23.20 -4.41 30.14
CA THR A 32 -24.26 -4.25 31.16
C THR A 32 -25.25 -5.41 31.28
N LEU A 33 -25.27 -6.34 30.32
CA LEU A 33 -26.10 -7.55 30.39
C LEU A 33 -25.45 -8.68 31.20
N ALA A 34 -24.13 -8.65 31.36
CA ALA A 34 -23.38 -9.67 32.08
C ALA A 34 -23.46 -9.49 33.60
N GLY A 35 -23.27 -10.61 34.31
CA GLY A 35 -23.05 -10.61 35.75
C GLY A 35 -21.58 -10.39 36.10
N ASP A 36 -21.32 -9.87 37.30
CA ASP A 36 -19.99 -9.86 37.91
C ASP A 36 -19.53 -11.27 38.30
N SER A 37 -18.32 -11.39 38.86
CA SER A 37 -17.74 -12.68 39.30
C SER A 37 -18.66 -13.49 40.22
N GLY A 38 -19.42 -12.82 41.09
CA GLY A 38 -20.42 -13.45 41.95
C GLY A 38 -21.69 -13.86 41.19
N GLY A 39 -22.02 -13.20 40.08
CA GLY A 39 -23.32 -13.29 39.40
C GLY A 39 -24.45 -12.64 40.19
N THR A 40 -24.11 -11.81 41.19
CA THR A 40 -25.08 -11.18 42.11
C THR A 40 -25.39 -9.75 41.71
N ARG A 41 -24.45 -9.09 41.03
CA ARG A 41 -24.63 -7.75 40.46
C ARG A 41 -24.32 -7.82 38.98
N LYS A 42 -24.87 -6.88 38.22
CA LYS A 42 -24.49 -6.68 36.82
C LYS A 42 -23.13 -5.98 36.74
N VAL A 43 -22.44 -6.18 35.63
CA VAL A 43 -21.26 -5.37 35.28
C VAL A 43 -21.71 -3.91 35.13
N PRO A 44 -21.05 -2.94 35.80
CA PRO A 44 -21.53 -1.57 35.84
C PRO A 44 -21.35 -0.87 34.49
N SER A 45 -22.30 -0.02 34.16
CA SER A 45 -22.12 1.02 33.14
C SER A 45 -21.09 2.06 33.59
N SER A 46 -20.59 2.89 32.67
CA SER A 46 -19.63 3.95 33.01
C SER A 46 -20.12 4.89 34.11
N SER A 47 -21.41 5.25 34.13
CA SER A 47 -21.99 6.09 35.18
C SER A 47 -22.07 5.39 36.53
N GLU A 48 -22.47 4.11 36.54
CA GLU A 48 -22.54 3.34 37.79
C GLU A 48 -21.13 3.11 38.36
N LEU A 49 -20.14 2.89 37.49
CA LEU A 49 -18.75 2.76 37.90
C LEU A 49 -18.22 4.08 38.49
N THR A 50 -18.53 5.24 37.89
CA THR A 50 -18.18 6.56 38.46
C THR A 50 -18.74 6.71 39.87
N ASP A 51 -20.02 6.38 40.09
CA ASP A 51 -20.65 6.47 41.42
C ASP A 51 -20.02 5.51 42.45
N GLU A 52 -19.63 4.31 42.01
CA GLU A 52 -18.90 3.35 42.84
C GLU A 52 -17.51 3.88 43.23
N LEU A 53 -16.81 4.53 42.31
CA LEU A 53 -15.47 5.10 42.54
C LEU A 53 -15.50 6.33 43.45
N TRP A 54 -16.53 7.18 43.37
CA TRP A 54 -16.72 8.27 44.34
C TRP A 54 -16.86 7.75 45.77
N LYS A 55 -17.64 6.67 45.94
CA LYS A 55 -17.81 6.01 47.23
C LYS A 55 -16.50 5.39 47.72
N LEU A 56 -15.72 4.77 46.82
CA LEU A 56 -14.40 4.24 47.15
C LEU A 56 -13.40 5.35 47.52
N ALA A 57 -13.45 6.48 46.82
CA ALA A 57 -12.59 7.64 47.09
C ALA A 57 -12.88 8.27 48.46
N ASN A 58 -14.07 8.05 49.04
CA ASN A 58 -14.62 8.76 50.21
C ASN A 58 -14.71 10.27 49.99
N VAL A 59 -15.08 10.68 48.78
CA VAL A 59 -15.26 12.09 48.39
C VAL A 59 -16.69 12.28 47.86
N PRO A 60 -17.38 13.39 48.17
CA PRO A 60 -18.71 13.64 47.64
C PRO A 60 -18.69 13.73 46.10
N PRO A 61 -19.67 13.13 45.39
CA PRO A 61 -19.76 13.23 43.94
C PRO A 61 -19.95 14.67 43.50
N GLU A 62 -19.18 15.09 42.49
CA GLU A 62 -19.36 16.41 41.88
C GLU A 62 -20.35 16.35 40.70
N PRO A 63 -21.37 17.23 40.64
CA PRO A 63 -22.33 17.26 39.54
C PRO A 63 -21.65 17.49 38.19
N GLY A 64 -21.85 16.57 37.24
CA GLY A 64 -21.27 16.65 35.90
C GLY A 64 -19.89 16.01 35.76
N SER A 65 -19.32 15.47 36.85
CA SER A 65 -18.06 14.72 36.81
C SER A 65 -18.18 13.43 35.99
N SER A 66 -17.09 13.08 35.32
CA SER A 66 -16.92 11.92 34.46
C SER A 66 -16.10 10.82 35.14
N LEU A 67 -16.08 9.64 34.53
CA LEU A 67 -15.18 8.54 34.95
C LEU A 67 -13.71 8.97 34.90
N THR A 68 -13.35 9.85 33.97
CA THR A 68 -11.99 10.37 33.79
C THR A 68 -11.56 11.25 34.95
N ASP A 69 -12.44 12.11 35.44
CA ASP A 69 -12.14 13.04 36.54
C ASP A 69 -11.83 12.28 37.84
N ILE A 70 -12.65 11.28 38.17
CA ILE A 70 -12.42 10.48 39.39
C ILE A 70 -11.18 9.59 39.24
N ALA A 71 -10.86 9.09 38.04
CA ALA A 71 -9.65 8.33 37.79
C ALA A 71 -8.38 9.19 37.98
N GLU A 72 -8.38 10.42 37.45
CA GLU A 72 -7.29 11.39 37.64
C GLU A 72 -7.11 11.72 39.13
N PHE A 73 -8.21 11.83 39.90
CA PHE A 73 -8.13 12.00 41.35
C PHE A 73 -7.38 10.85 42.05
N PHE A 74 -7.66 9.59 41.68
CA PHE A 74 -6.92 8.44 42.24
C PHE A 74 -5.43 8.49 41.88
N GLU A 75 -5.07 8.90 40.66
CA GLU A 75 -3.68 9.03 40.22
C GLU A 75 -2.94 10.17 40.94
N ALA A 76 -3.52 11.37 40.96
CA ALA A 76 -2.94 12.56 41.60
C ALA A 76 -2.71 12.36 43.12
N ASN A 77 -3.54 11.53 43.76
CA ASN A 77 -3.42 11.20 45.18
C ASN A 77 -2.61 9.92 45.45
N SER A 78 -1.90 9.37 44.46
CA SER A 78 -1.10 8.13 44.60
C SER A 78 -1.91 6.89 45.08
N ARG A 79 -3.21 6.85 44.79
CA ARG A 79 -4.14 5.77 45.13
C ARG A 79 -4.43 4.84 43.94
N GLY A 80 -3.60 4.85 42.90
CA GLY A 80 -3.79 4.01 41.70
C GLY A 80 -3.85 2.51 41.98
N ALA A 81 -3.13 2.00 42.99
CA ALA A 81 -3.19 0.58 43.38
C ALA A 81 -4.57 0.17 43.95
N GLU A 82 -5.22 1.08 44.68
CA GLU A 82 -6.57 0.86 45.22
C GLU A 82 -7.60 0.82 44.08
N LEU A 83 -7.49 1.75 43.13
CA LEU A 83 -8.31 1.76 41.92
C LEU A 83 -8.13 0.47 41.11
N ALA A 84 -6.88 0.07 40.87
CA ALA A 84 -6.56 -1.14 40.12
C ALA A 84 -7.13 -2.41 40.79
N ALA A 85 -7.01 -2.53 42.10
CA ALA A 85 -7.57 -3.66 42.86
C ALA A 85 -9.10 -3.70 42.78
N TYR A 86 -9.75 -2.53 42.84
CA TYR A 86 -11.21 -2.43 42.71
C TYR A 86 -11.69 -2.85 41.31
N LEU A 87 -11.07 -2.32 40.25
CA LEU A 87 -11.40 -2.63 38.87
C LEU A 87 -11.14 -4.11 38.56
N GLY A 88 -10.00 -4.65 38.99
CA GLY A 88 -9.68 -6.07 38.86
C GLY A 88 -10.77 -6.93 39.48
N LYS A 89 -11.21 -6.62 40.71
CA LYS A 89 -12.28 -7.40 41.36
C LYS A 89 -13.64 -7.28 40.68
N ARG A 90 -14.00 -6.09 40.18
CA ARG A 90 -15.33 -5.81 39.61
C ARG A 90 -15.49 -6.25 38.16
N LEU A 91 -14.41 -6.29 37.39
CA LEU A 91 -14.43 -6.47 35.93
C LEU A 91 -13.70 -7.75 35.47
N THR A 92 -13.29 -8.63 36.38
CA THR A 92 -12.74 -9.95 36.00
C THR A 92 -13.63 -11.09 36.48
N PHE A 93 -13.49 -12.25 35.84
CA PHE A 93 -14.31 -13.44 36.03
C PHE A 93 -15.80 -13.18 35.78
N CYS A 94 -16.13 -12.27 34.84
CA CYS A 94 -17.51 -11.93 34.53
C CYS A 94 -18.29 -13.14 34.00
N LYS A 95 -19.62 -13.07 34.09
CA LYS A 95 -20.56 -14.10 33.61
C LYS A 95 -21.36 -13.54 32.44
N PRO A 96 -20.98 -13.88 31.18
CA PRO A 96 -21.71 -13.47 30.00
C PRO A 96 -23.17 -13.94 30.05
N ALA A 97 -24.07 -13.14 29.49
CA ALA A 97 -25.45 -13.52 29.26
C ALA A 97 -25.56 -14.36 27.96
N PRO A 98 -26.54 -15.27 27.85
CA PRO A 98 -26.70 -16.12 26.65
C PRO A 98 -26.78 -15.33 25.34
N VAL A 99 -27.46 -14.17 25.34
CA VAL A 99 -27.54 -13.29 24.16
C VAL A 99 -26.18 -12.73 23.72
N GLN A 100 -25.26 -12.49 24.67
CA GLN A 100 -23.91 -12.07 24.36
C GLN A 100 -23.11 -13.23 23.76
N GLU A 101 -23.28 -14.44 24.30
CA GLU A 101 -22.64 -15.65 23.75
C GLU A 101 -23.10 -15.93 22.31
N THR A 102 -24.38 -15.78 21.99
CA THR A 102 -24.91 -15.93 20.62
C THR A 102 -24.18 -15.00 19.64
N ILE A 103 -24.03 -13.72 20.01
CA ILE A 103 -23.36 -12.73 19.16
C ILE A 103 -21.85 -13.01 19.07
N LEU A 104 -21.19 -13.31 20.19
CA LEU A 104 -19.74 -13.50 20.23
C LEU A 104 -19.28 -14.78 19.52
N ASN A 105 -20.11 -15.82 19.46
CA ASN A 105 -19.78 -17.08 18.79
C ASN A 105 -19.78 -17.02 17.26
N LEU A 106 -20.17 -15.89 16.66
CA LEU A 106 -20.01 -15.68 15.23
C LEU A 106 -18.52 -15.66 14.84
N PRO A 107 -18.17 -16.03 13.59
CA PRO A 107 -16.78 -16.09 13.13
C PRO A 107 -16.21 -14.70 12.83
N TRP A 108 -16.25 -13.78 13.80
CA TRP A 108 -15.78 -12.41 13.63
C TRP A 108 -14.35 -12.37 13.11
N ARG A 109 -14.10 -11.47 12.15
CA ARG A 109 -12.76 -11.19 11.63
C ARG A 109 -11.82 -10.72 12.75
N ALA A 110 -12.32 -9.79 13.57
CA ALA A 110 -11.68 -9.26 14.76
C ALA A 110 -12.73 -8.69 15.71
N ILE A 111 -12.41 -8.72 17.01
CA ILE A 111 -13.22 -8.09 18.06
C ILE A 111 -12.41 -6.96 18.67
N PHE A 112 -12.97 -5.76 18.70
CA PHE A 112 -12.40 -4.59 19.36
C PHE A 112 -13.25 -4.21 20.55
N THR A 113 -12.61 -3.81 21.64
CA THR A 113 -13.33 -3.30 22.80
C THR A 113 -12.62 -2.12 23.46
N THR A 114 -13.43 -1.18 23.94
CA THR A 114 -13.03 -0.09 24.85
C THR A 114 -13.25 -0.45 26.30
N ASN A 115 -13.82 -1.62 26.57
CA ASN A 115 -14.15 -2.07 27.90
C ASN A 115 -12.93 -2.73 28.54
N PHE A 116 -12.92 -2.79 29.87
CA PHE A 116 -11.84 -3.42 30.62
C PHE A 116 -12.18 -4.85 31.04
N ASP A 117 -13.45 -5.24 30.93
CA ASP A 117 -13.95 -6.52 31.39
C ASP A 117 -13.52 -7.71 30.51
N ASP A 118 -13.60 -8.91 31.09
CA ASP A 118 -13.22 -10.18 30.45
C ASP A 118 -14.39 -10.94 29.81
N ILE A 119 -15.54 -10.27 29.56
CA ILE A 119 -16.77 -10.94 29.08
C ILE A 119 -16.53 -11.74 27.80
N VAL A 120 -15.73 -11.21 26.87
CA VAL A 120 -15.48 -11.87 25.58
C VAL A 120 -14.72 -13.17 25.78
N GLU A 121 -13.68 -13.17 26.61
CA GLU A 121 -12.86 -14.34 26.93
C GLU A 121 -13.61 -15.35 27.79
N ARG A 122 -14.62 -14.91 28.54
CA ARG A 122 -15.49 -15.81 29.31
C ARG A 122 -16.56 -16.46 28.42
N ALA A 123 -16.97 -15.80 27.35
CA ALA A 123 -17.96 -16.30 26.40
C ALA A 123 -17.35 -17.23 25.33
N LEU A 124 -16.08 -17.03 24.99
CA LEU A 124 -15.38 -17.78 23.95
C LEU A 124 -14.31 -18.72 24.55
N PRO A 125 -14.14 -19.94 23.99
CA PRO A 125 -13.04 -20.82 24.35
C PRO A 125 -11.66 -20.16 24.18
N GLU A 126 -10.73 -20.40 25.11
CA GLU A 126 -9.38 -19.79 25.13
C GLU A 126 -8.55 -20.15 23.88
N ASP A 127 -8.79 -21.31 23.29
CA ASP A 127 -8.14 -21.75 22.05
C ASP A 127 -8.62 -20.96 20.82
N LYS A 128 -9.83 -20.39 20.84
CA LYS A 128 -10.40 -19.61 19.73
C LYS A 128 -9.96 -18.15 19.68
N ILE A 129 -9.46 -17.59 20.77
CA ILE A 129 -9.16 -16.15 20.85
C ILE A 129 -7.67 -15.87 21.06
N GLN A 130 -7.23 -14.72 20.56
CA GLN A 130 -5.90 -14.19 20.83
C GLN A 130 -6.01 -12.76 21.34
N VAL A 131 -5.69 -12.57 22.62
CA VAL A 131 -5.78 -11.25 23.27
C VAL A 131 -4.61 -10.36 22.85
N VAL A 132 -4.94 -9.14 22.45
CA VAL A 132 -4.00 -8.06 22.17
C VAL A 132 -4.37 -6.85 23.05
N SER A 133 -3.44 -6.42 23.90
CA SER A 133 -3.60 -5.26 24.79
C SER A 133 -2.34 -4.39 24.73
N PRO A 134 -2.34 -3.18 25.33
CA PRO A 134 -1.14 -2.35 25.42
C PRO A 134 0.07 -3.09 26.00
N ILE A 135 -0.20 -4.08 26.87
CA ILE A 135 0.81 -4.91 27.57
C ILE A 135 1.06 -6.22 26.84
N ARG A 136 0.01 -6.90 26.37
CA ARG A 136 0.11 -8.16 25.62
C ARG A 136 0.11 -7.87 24.12
N ARG A 137 1.31 -7.74 23.54
CA ARG A 137 1.51 -7.54 22.10
C ARG A 137 2.15 -8.79 21.48
N PRO A 138 1.36 -9.76 20.98
CA PRO A 138 1.94 -10.91 20.29
C PRO A 138 2.67 -10.45 19.01
N ASN A 139 3.74 -11.15 18.65
CA ASN A 139 4.50 -10.85 17.43
C ASN A 139 3.71 -11.12 16.14
N PHE A 140 2.74 -12.04 16.19
CA PHE A 140 1.88 -12.43 15.09
C PHE A 140 0.50 -12.83 15.60
N ILE A 141 -0.54 -12.55 14.81
CA ILE A 141 -1.89 -13.07 15.02
C ILE A 141 -2.00 -14.42 14.31
N LEU A 142 -2.45 -15.44 15.05
CA LEU A 142 -2.70 -16.78 14.54
C LEU A 142 -3.95 -16.80 13.67
N THR A 143 -3.89 -17.52 12.56
CA THR A 143 -4.92 -17.53 11.51
C THR A 143 -6.20 -18.26 11.92
N ASP A 144 -6.08 -19.19 12.86
CA ASP A 144 -7.18 -19.98 13.44
C ASP A 144 -7.82 -19.30 14.66
N LYS A 145 -7.32 -18.12 15.06
CA LYS A 145 -7.79 -17.38 16.23
C LYS A 145 -8.43 -16.04 15.87
N ILE A 146 -9.47 -15.68 16.62
CA ILE A 146 -10.09 -14.36 16.58
C ILE A 146 -9.24 -13.41 17.43
N PRO A 147 -8.64 -12.35 16.87
CA PRO A 147 -7.94 -11.37 17.66
C PRO A 147 -8.93 -10.51 18.44
N LEU A 148 -8.69 -10.38 19.74
CA LEU A 148 -9.45 -9.55 20.66
C LEU A 148 -8.58 -8.38 21.11
N TYR A 149 -8.89 -7.18 20.62
CA TYR A 149 -8.13 -5.96 20.87
C TYR A 149 -8.74 -5.13 22.00
N TYR A 150 -7.98 -4.95 23.08
CA TYR A 150 -8.29 -4.05 24.18
C TYR A 150 -7.67 -2.68 23.93
N LEU A 151 -8.42 -1.75 23.36
CA LEU A 151 -7.89 -0.44 22.99
C LEU A 151 -7.51 0.42 24.21
N HIS A 152 -8.21 0.22 25.34
CA HIS A 152 -8.00 0.98 26.57
C HIS A 152 -7.32 0.16 27.68
N GLY A 153 -6.77 -1.01 27.33
CA GLY A 153 -6.24 -1.96 28.31
C GLY A 153 -7.31 -2.86 28.91
N ARG A 154 -6.85 -3.80 29.75
CA ARG A 154 -7.63 -4.94 30.22
C ARG A 154 -7.49 -5.08 31.74
N ALA A 155 -8.61 -5.24 32.45
CA ALA A 155 -8.61 -5.31 33.92
C ALA A 155 -7.84 -6.53 34.45
N LEU A 156 -7.85 -7.66 33.73
CA LEU A 156 -7.09 -8.85 34.12
C LEU A 156 -5.57 -8.59 34.14
N ASP A 157 -5.06 -7.75 33.23
CA ASP A 157 -3.63 -7.45 33.15
C ASP A 157 -3.13 -6.67 34.39
N LEU A 158 -4.03 -5.98 35.12
CA LEU A 158 -3.71 -5.33 36.41
C LEU A 158 -3.34 -6.33 37.50
N SER A 159 -3.85 -7.56 37.42
CA SER A 159 -3.59 -8.62 38.40
C SER A 159 -2.33 -9.45 38.09
N GLU A 160 -1.88 -9.42 36.83
CA GLU A 160 -0.86 -10.34 36.33
C GLU A 160 0.58 -9.80 36.41
N ARG A 161 0.79 -8.47 36.56
CA ARG A 161 2.15 -7.88 36.69
C ARG A 161 2.22 -6.65 37.60
N SER A 162 3.11 -6.72 38.59
CA SER A 162 3.48 -5.59 39.46
C SER A 162 4.43 -4.63 38.75
N GLY A 163 3.90 -3.76 37.90
CA GLY A 163 4.65 -2.66 37.31
C GLY A 163 4.23 -2.35 35.89
N VAL A 164 3.60 -1.20 35.70
CA VAL A 164 3.24 -0.60 34.39
C VAL A 164 2.06 -1.26 33.67
N ALA A 165 0.93 -1.45 34.36
CA ALA A 165 -0.35 -1.66 33.70
C ALA A 165 -1.15 -0.35 33.73
N SER A 166 -1.18 0.39 32.61
CA SER A 166 -1.98 1.62 32.48
C SER A 166 -3.28 1.31 31.75
N LEU A 167 -4.38 1.24 32.49
CA LEU A 167 -5.70 1.37 31.87
C LEU A 167 -5.89 2.81 31.39
N VAL A 168 -6.46 2.99 30.21
CA VAL A 168 -6.78 4.30 29.66
C VAL A 168 -8.09 4.77 30.29
N LEU A 169 -7.97 5.50 31.40
CA LEU A 169 -9.08 5.95 32.23
C LEU A 169 -8.97 7.43 32.60
N SER A 170 -7.77 7.91 32.95
CA SER A 170 -7.46 9.29 33.34
C SER A 170 -7.06 10.16 32.14
N GLU A 171 -7.11 11.49 32.30
CA GLU A 171 -6.73 12.43 31.23
C GLU A 171 -5.23 12.26 30.89
N SER A 172 -4.41 12.10 31.92
CA SER A 172 -2.99 11.78 31.81
C SER A 172 -2.74 10.54 30.94
N ASN A 173 -3.51 9.47 31.12
CA ASN A 173 -3.34 8.24 30.34
C ASN A 173 -3.82 8.40 28.89
N TYR A 174 -4.90 9.15 28.64
CA TYR A 174 -5.36 9.46 27.28
C TYR A 174 -4.33 10.26 26.47
N LEU A 175 -3.64 11.21 27.09
CA LEU A 175 -2.56 11.97 26.45
C LEU A 175 -1.35 11.10 26.12
N ASP A 176 -0.99 10.18 27.02
CA ASP A 176 0.12 9.25 26.84
C ASP A 176 -0.13 8.22 25.72
N VAL A 177 -1.37 7.72 25.61
CA VAL A 177 -1.81 6.73 24.60
C VAL A 177 -1.59 7.22 23.18
N ARG A 178 -1.81 8.52 22.91
CA ARG A 178 -1.55 9.14 21.59
C ARG A 178 -0.09 9.00 21.15
N SER A 179 0.84 8.85 22.10
CA SER A 179 2.28 8.69 21.83
C SER A 179 2.78 7.25 21.90
N LYS A 180 2.14 6.37 22.69
CA LYS A 180 2.63 5.01 23.03
C LYS A 180 1.89 3.84 22.35
N ASP A 181 0.62 4.00 21.98
CA ASP A 181 -0.23 2.90 21.47
C ASP A 181 -0.61 3.05 19.99
N SER A 182 0.20 3.76 19.20
CA SER A 182 -0.01 3.93 17.75
C SER A 182 -0.26 2.62 17.01
N ASP A 183 0.34 1.52 17.44
CA ASP A 183 0.24 0.22 16.79
C ASP A 183 -1.14 -0.44 16.97
N LEU A 184 -1.77 -0.31 18.15
CA LEU A 184 -3.10 -0.86 18.43
C LEU A 184 -4.18 -0.13 17.63
N TYR A 185 -4.10 1.20 17.60
CA TYR A 185 -5.01 2.01 16.80
C TYR A 185 -4.76 1.84 15.30
N ALA A 186 -3.51 1.63 14.87
CA ALA A 186 -3.22 1.29 13.49
C ALA A 186 -3.84 -0.06 13.09
N ALA A 187 -3.75 -1.08 13.96
CA ALA A 187 -4.43 -2.36 13.74
C ALA A 187 -5.95 -2.19 13.65
N PHE A 188 -6.55 -1.36 14.50
CA PHE A 188 -7.99 -1.03 14.41
C PHE A 188 -8.36 -0.41 13.07
N VAL A 189 -7.62 0.61 12.62
CA VAL A 189 -7.86 1.28 11.34
C VAL A 189 -7.67 0.31 10.17
N ASN A 190 -6.64 -0.53 10.19
CA ASN A 190 -6.40 -1.49 9.12
C ASN A 190 -7.51 -2.56 9.04
N GLU A 191 -7.94 -3.11 10.18
CA GLU A 191 -9.04 -4.09 10.23
C GLU A 191 -10.36 -3.48 9.77
N ILE A 192 -10.62 -2.22 10.12
CA ILE A 192 -11.74 -1.45 9.59
C ILE A 192 -11.72 -1.37 8.06
N HIS A 193 -10.58 -1.06 7.44
CA HIS A 193 -10.47 -0.98 5.99
C HIS A 193 -10.63 -2.36 5.31
N ALA A 194 -10.14 -3.41 5.96
CA ALA A 194 -10.19 -4.78 5.48
C ALA A 194 -11.58 -5.41 5.60
N ALA A 195 -12.39 -4.99 6.58
CA ALA A 195 -13.71 -5.53 6.82
C ALA A 195 -14.71 -5.19 5.70
N SER A 196 -15.59 -6.15 5.41
CA SER A 196 -16.77 -5.91 4.57
C SER A 196 -17.83 -5.12 5.33
N GLN A 197 -17.98 -5.41 6.63
CA GLN A 197 -18.99 -4.81 7.50
C GLN A 197 -18.45 -4.57 8.93
N ILE A 198 -18.98 -3.55 9.61
CA ILE A 198 -18.59 -3.15 10.96
C ILE A 198 -19.83 -3.09 11.85
N PHE A 199 -19.78 -3.76 12.99
CA PHE A 199 -20.84 -3.70 14.00
C PHE A 199 -20.38 -2.92 15.22
N PHE A 200 -21.03 -1.80 15.52
CA PHE A 200 -20.86 -1.08 16.79
C PHE A 200 -21.96 -1.50 17.76
N ILE A 201 -21.62 -2.24 18.81
CA ILE A 201 -22.58 -2.81 19.74
C ILE A 201 -22.40 -2.21 21.14
N GLY A 202 -23.46 -1.56 21.65
CA GLY A 202 -23.44 -0.97 22.99
C GLY A 202 -22.43 0.17 23.16
N TYR A 203 -21.95 0.76 22.05
CA TYR A 203 -21.00 1.85 22.06
C TYR A 203 -21.72 3.21 22.06
N SER A 204 -21.36 4.08 23.01
CA SER A 204 -22.01 5.38 23.17
C SER A 204 -21.30 6.52 22.43
N VAL A 205 -20.16 6.24 21.79
CA VAL A 205 -19.35 7.22 21.04
C VAL A 205 -19.01 8.49 21.86
N ARG A 206 -18.72 8.30 23.14
CA ARG A 206 -18.23 9.38 24.01
C ARG A 206 -16.71 9.48 24.02
N ASP A 207 -16.02 8.44 23.57
CA ASP A 207 -14.57 8.45 23.46
C ASP A 207 -14.15 9.29 22.26
N THR A 208 -13.55 10.45 22.53
CA THR A 208 -13.18 11.43 21.50
C THR A 208 -12.06 10.93 20.60
N GLU A 209 -11.16 10.07 21.10
CA GLU A 209 -10.05 9.53 20.32
C GLU A 209 -10.54 8.54 19.27
N ILE A 210 -11.35 7.57 19.68
CA ILE A 210 -11.95 6.58 18.77
C ILE A 210 -12.97 7.26 17.85
N ALA A 211 -13.77 8.18 18.38
CA ALA A 211 -14.71 8.96 17.58
C ALA A 211 -13.98 9.75 16.50
N SER A 212 -12.88 10.44 16.84
CA SER A 212 -12.11 11.22 15.87
C SER A 212 -11.58 10.34 14.76
N ARG A 213 -10.99 9.18 15.08
CA ARG A 213 -10.45 8.25 14.09
C ARG A 213 -11.52 7.72 13.15
N ILE A 214 -12.68 7.32 13.66
CA ILE A 214 -13.77 6.80 12.82
C ILE A 214 -14.38 7.92 11.96
N VAL A 215 -14.55 9.13 12.52
CA VAL A 215 -15.09 10.28 11.78
C VAL A 215 -14.12 10.75 10.68
N THR A 216 -12.82 10.79 10.97
CA THR A 216 -11.78 11.17 10.00
C THR A 216 -11.68 10.20 8.83
N LEU A 217 -12.09 8.94 9.00
CA LEU A 217 -12.14 7.95 7.91
C LEU A 217 -13.36 8.14 6.96
N GLY A 218 -14.27 9.05 7.30
CA GLY A 218 -15.28 9.59 6.39
C GLY A 218 -16.44 8.67 6.03
N ASP A 219 -17.16 9.06 4.98
CA ASP A 219 -18.43 8.46 4.54
C ASP A 219 -18.28 7.01 4.05
N SER A 220 -17.09 6.62 3.61
CA SER A 220 -16.80 5.27 3.14
C SER A 220 -17.05 4.20 4.22
N LEU A 221 -16.69 4.51 5.47
CA LEU A 221 -16.90 3.62 6.61
C LEU A 221 -18.31 3.67 7.16
N ARG A 222 -18.91 4.86 7.19
CA ARG A 222 -20.30 5.02 7.59
C ARG A 222 -21.20 4.09 6.77
N ARG A 223 -20.92 3.93 5.47
CA ARG A 223 -21.66 3.00 4.60
C ARG A 223 -21.51 1.51 4.98
N LYS A 224 -20.35 1.11 5.50
CA LYS A 224 -20.06 -0.28 5.91
C LYS A 224 -20.38 -0.56 7.39
N SER A 225 -20.97 0.40 8.09
CA SER A 225 -21.13 0.32 9.54
C SER A 225 -22.60 0.28 9.95
N VAL A 226 -22.91 -0.60 10.89
CA VAL A 226 -24.21 -0.68 11.56
C VAL A 226 -24.00 -0.48 13.06
N VAL A 227 -24.77 0.44 13.62
CA VAL A 227 -24.75 0.77 15.05
C VAL A 227 -25.96 0.16 15.73
N ILE A 228 -25.71 -0.82 16.58
CA ILE A 228 -26.74 -1.50 17.39
C ILE A 228 -26.98 -0.66 18.65
N ALA A 229 -28.02 0.16 18.59
CA ALA A 229 -28.42 1.06 19.67
C ALA A 229 -29.58 0.48 20.48
N LYS A 230 -29.72 0.91 21.74
CA LYS A 230 -30.88 0.54 22.55
C LYS A 230 -32.18 1.06 21.92
N PRO A 231 -33.30 0.33 22.03
CA PRO A 231 -34.60 0.84 21.60
C PRO A 231 -34.96 2.15 22.31
N GLY A 232 -35.62 3.07 21.58
CA GLY A 232 -36.16 4.29 22.17
C GLY A 232 -35.14 5.38 22.55
N GLN A 233 -33.95 5.40 21.95
CA GLN A 233 -33.00 6.50 22.14
C GLN A 233 -33.54 7.84 21.59
N GLY A 234 -33.29 8.92 22.32
CA GLY A 234 -33.71 10.27 21.94
C GLY A 234 -32.98 10.82 20.71
N ALA A 235 -33.57 11.81 20.04
CA ALA A 235 -33.09 12.38 18.78
C ALA A 235 -31.62 12.85 18.82
N VAL A 236 -31.17 13.41 19.95
CA VAL A 236 -29.79 13.88 20.14
C VAL A 236 -28.79 12.72 20.15
N ALA A 237 -29.13 11.61 20.80
CA ALA A 237 -28.27 10.43 20.84
C ALA A 237 -28.17 9.79 19.45
N ASN A 238 -29.30 9.70 18.73
CA ASN A 238 -29.32 9.18 17.36
C ASN A 238 -28.49 10.06 16.42
N ALA A 239 -28.62 11.38 16.47
CA ALA A 239 -27.83 12.29 15.64
C ALA A 239 -26.31 12.13 15.86
N ARG A 240 -25.87 11.79 17.07
CA ARG A 240 -24.46 11.47 17.35
C ARG A 240 -24.05 10.13 16.74
N LEU A 241 -24.85 9.08 16.94
CA LEU A 241 -24.55 7.72 16.48
C LEU A 241 -24.58 7.60 14.95
N GLN A 242 -25.42 8.39 14.27
CA GLN A 242 -25.61 8.32 12.82
C GLN A 242 -24.34 8.68 12.03
N LYS A 243 -23.40 9.38 12.67
CA LYS A 243 -22.07 9.68 12.12
C LYS A 243 -21.19 8.43 11.95
N PHE A 244 -21.50 7.36 12.67
CA PHE A 244 -20.69 6.14 12.73
C PHE A 244 -21.25 4.99 11.88
N GLY A 245 -22.48 5.12 11.39
CA GLY A 245 -23.13 4.10 10.60
C GLY A 245 -24.64 4.26 10.62
N ASP A 246 -25.33 3.30 10.01
CA ASP A 246 -26.78 3.25 10.11
C ASP A 246 -27.20 2.71 11.47
N ILE A 247 -28.25 3.28 12.07
CA ILE A 247 -28.65 2.96 13.44
C ILE A 247 -29.75 1.90 13.43
N ALA A 248 -29.43 0.71 13.94
CA ALA A 248 -30.42 -0.32 14.25
C ALA A 248 -30.80 -0.22 15.73
N GLY A 249 -31.96 0.38 16.01
CA GLY A 249 -32.48 0.59 17.38
C GLY A 249 -33.07 -0.66 18.04
N ILE A 250 -32.45 -1.83 17.83
CA ILE A 250 -32.97 -3.15 18.24
C ILE A 250 -32.37 -3.66 19.56
N GLY A 251 -31.27 -3.05 20.02
CA GLY A 251 -30.52 -3.52 21.19
C GLY A 251 -29.75 -4.82 20.95
N VAL A 252 -29.01 -5.26 21.97
CA VAL A 252 -28.20 -6.49 21.91
C VAL A 252 -29.11 -7.72 21.78
N GLU A 253 -30.22 -7.72 22.51
CA GLU A 253 -31.23 -8.77 22.50
C GLU A 253 -31.91 -8.87 21.12
N GLY A 254 -32.24 -7.74 20.49
CA GLY A 254 -32.84 -7.73 19.15
C GLY A 254 -31.87 -8.20 18.07
N LEU A 255 -30.57 -7.88 18.18
CA LEU A 255 -29.56 -8.43 17.29
C LEU A 255 -29.44 -9.95 17.44
N ALA A 256 -29.41 -10.47 18.67
CA ALA A 256 -29.36 -11.90 18.92
C ALA A 256 -30.59 -12.63 18.32
N ALA A 257 -31.79 -12.05 18.47
CA ALA A 257 -33.00 -12.60 17.86
C ALA A 257 -32.95 -12.60 16.32
N ALA A 258 -32.43 -11.53 15.70
CA ALA A 258 -32.27 -11.46 14.24
C ALA A 258 -31.28 -12.51 13.71
N LEU A 259 -30.18 -12.75 14.45
CA LEU A 259 -29.20 -13.80 14.14
C LEU A 259 -29.82 -15.20 14.21
N GLU A 260 -30.60 -15.47 15.25
CA GLU A 260 -31.29 -16.75 15.41
C GLU A 260 -32.33 -16.98 14.31
N ALA A 261 -33.06 -15.94 13.90
CA ALA A 261 -34.03 -16.02 12.80
C ALA A 261 -33.36 -16.39 11.47
N GLN A 262 -32.26 -15.73 11.10
CA GLN A 262 -31.52 -16.05 9.87
C GLN A 262 -30.83 -17.43 9.91
N ALA A 263 -30.49 -17.94 11.10
CA ALA A 263 -29.93 -19.29 11.22
C ALA A 263 -30.95 -20.41 10.87
N HIS A 264 -32.26 -20.11 10.92
CA HIS A 264 -33.36 -21.06 10.68
C HIS A 264 -33.92 -21.01 9.26
N GLU A 265 -33.62 -19.98 8.47
CA GLU A 265 -33.94 -20.01 7.05
C GLU A 265 -32.92 -20.89 6.31
N PRO A 266 -33.37 -21.82 5.45
CA PRO A 266 -32.49 -22.51 4.52
C PRO A 266 -32.11 -21.51 3.43
N VAL A 267 -31.24 -20.55 3.78
CA VAL A 267 -30.46 -19.86 2.77
C VAL A 267 -29.74 -20.97 2.04
N ILE A 268 -30.01 -21.09 0.74
CA ILE A 268 -29.16 -21.89 -0.15
C ILE A 268 -27.81 -21.21 -0.02
N ARG A 269 -27.00 -21.71 0.90
CA ARG A 269 -25.64 -21.27 1.14
C ARG A 269 -24.90 -21.71 -0.10
N ASP A 270 -24.91 -20.88 -1.13
CA ASP A 270 -23.75 -20.82 -1.98
C ASP A 270 -22.63 -20.56 -0.98
N SER A 271 -21.76 -21.55 -0.76
CA SER A 271 -20.54 -21.41 0.04
C SER A 271 -19.56 -20.51 -0.73
N GLY A 272 -20.10 -19.41 -1.23
CA GLY A 272 -19.56 -18.47 -2.18
C GLY A 272 -18.42 -17.77 -1.49
N LEU A 273 -17.33 -17.77 -2.22
CA LEU A 273 -16.08 -17.09 -1.93
C LEU A 273 -16.35 -15.76 -1.17
N VAL A 274 -15.76 -15.62 0.02
CA VAL A 274 -16.02 -14.51 0.94
C VAL A 274 -15.07 -13.34 0.70
N PHE A 275 -13.82 -13.65 0.39
CA PHE A 275 -12.69 -12.73 0.22
C PHE A 275 -12.24 -12.59 -1.23
N LEU A 276 -12.59 -13.53 -2.12
CA LEU A 276 -12.37 -13.44 -3.56
C LEU A 276 -13.69 -13.38 -4.30
N LYS A 277 -13.80 -12.50 -5.29
CA LYS A 277 -14.93 -12.46 -6.20
C LYS A 277 -14.48 -12.79 -7.61
N ALA A 278 -15.25 -13.63 -8.30
CA ALA A 278 -15.06 -13.83 -9.72
C ALA A 278 -15.33 -12.51 -10.46
N VAL A 279 -14.52 -12.22 -11.47
CA VAL A 279 -14.78 -11.09 -12.36
C VAL A 279 -16.03 -11.40 -13.17
N GLU A 280 -17.02 -10.51 -13.08
CA GLU A 280 -18.25 -10.62 -13.85
C GLU A 280 -17.97 -10.55 -15.35
N ARG A 281 -18.79 -11.25 -16.14
CA ARG A 281 -18.67 -11.24 -17.59
C ARG A 281 -19.00 -9.84 -18.10
N PRO A 282 -18.10 -9.18 -18.85
CA PRO A 282 -18.35 -7.84 -19.35
C PRO A 282 -19.51 -7.83 -20.35
N GLU A 283 -20.33 -6.79 -20.23
CA GLU A 283 -21.45 -6.50 -21.12
C GLU A 283 -20.97 -5.47 -22.15
N PRO A 284 -20.88 -5.82 -23.44
CA PRO A 284 -20.31 -4.90 -24.41
C PRO A 284 -21.18 -3.65 -24.55
N VAL A 285 -20.54 -2.49 -24.53
CA VAL A 285 -21.20 -1.21 -24.83
C VAL A 285 -21.73 -1.19 -26.26
N THR A 286 -22.70 -0.33 -26.54
CA THR A 286 -23.28 -0.18 -27.89
C THR A 286 -22.33 0.47 -28.89
N GLU A 287 -21.51 1.42 -28.44
CA GLU A 287 -20.51 2.14 -29.24
C GLU A 287 -19.39 2.60 -28.32
N VAL A 288 -18.14 2.52 -28.77
CA VAL A 288 -17.00 3.11 -28.06
C VAL A 288 -16.89 4.60 -28.41
N THR A 289 -16.94 5.48 -27.42
CA THR A 289 -16.88 6.93 -27.64
C THR A 289 -15.46 7.48 -27.46
N LYS A 290 -15.22 8.70 -27.96
CA LYS A 290 -13.96 9.43 -27.70
C LYS A 290 -13.75 9.70 -26.20
N GLY A 291 -14.83 9.87 -25.44
CA GLY A 291 -14.76 10.07 -23.98
C GLY A 291 -14.18 8.86 -23.26
N ASP A 292 -14.57 7.65 -23.67
CA ASP A 292 -14.04 6.39 -23.11
C ASP A 292 -12.53 6.27 -23.36
N VAL A 293 -12.08 6.65 -24.55
CA VAL A 293 -10.67 6.59 -24.95
C VAL A 293 -9.83 7.68 -24.28
N ASP A 294 -10.33 8.91 -24.23
CA ASP A 294 -9.72 9.99 -23.46
C ASP A 294 -9.55 9.53 -22.00
N SER A 295 -10.60 8.98 -21.39
CA SER A 295 -10.56 8.46 -20.01
C SER A 295 -9.48 7.40 -19.82
N LEU A 296 -9.36 6.41 -20.72
CA LEU A 296 -8.29 5.41 -20.65
C LEU A 296 -6.89 6.04 -20.69
N ILE A 297 -6.65 6.98 -21.63
CA ILE A 297 -5.34 7.62 -21.81
C ILE A 297 -4.96 8.47 -20.59
N LEU A 298 -5.93 9.16 -19.98
CA LEU A 298 -5.70 10.07 -18.86
C LEU A 298 -5.55 9.35 -17.54
N THR A 299 -6.47 8.43 -17.26
CA THR A 299 -6.62 7.78 -15.96
C THR A 299 -5.83 6.47 -15.89
N GLY A 300 -5.64 5.80 -17.03
CA GLY A 300 -5.15 4.42 -17.10
C GLY A 300 -6.19 3.38 -16.65
N GLU A 301 -7.43 3.77 -16.36
CA GLU A 301 -8.50 2.83 -15.97
C GLU A 301 -9.04 2.11 -17.19
N PHE A 302 -8.94 0.78 -17.15
CA PHE A 302 -9.38 -0.08 -18.23
C PHE A 302 -10.86 -0.41 -18.11
N ASN A 303 -11.65 -0.03 -19.11
CA ASN A 303 -13.05 -0.40 -19.22
C ASN A 303 -13.18 -1.74 -19.98
N ARG A 304 -13.60 -2.78 -19.25
CA ARG A 304 -13.77 -4.14 -19.80
C ARG A 304 -14.91 -4.22 -20.81
N ASP A 305 -15.95 -3.42 -20.62
CA ASP A 305 -17.14 -3.40 -21.48
C ASP A 305 -16.82 -2.77 -22.84
N CYS A 306 -16.07 -1.67 -22.86
CA CYS A 306 -15.54 -1.06 -24.09
C CYS A 306 -14.63 -2.03 -24.86
N PHE A 307 -13.71 -2.71 -24.16
CA PHE A 307 -12.84 -3.68 -24.82
C PHE A 307 -13.61 -4.92 -25.32
N SER A 308 -14.66 -5.36 -24.61
CA SER A 308 -15.52 -6.45 -25.09
C SER A 308 -16.26 -6.07 -26.37
N ALA A 309 -16.71 -4.82 -26.52
CA ALA A 309 -17.29 -4.32 -27.77
C ALA A 309 -16.29 -4.38 -28.94
N GLN A 310 -15.06 -3.86 -28.73
CA GLN A 310 -13.96 -3.95 -29.70
C GLN A 310 -13.68 -5.40 -30.13
N ARG A 311 -13.61 -6.33 -29.17
CA ARG A 311 -13.30 -7.75 -29.42
C ARG A 311 -14.38 -8.48 -30.20
N ARG A 312 -15.65 -8.22 -29.87
CA ARG A 312 -16.81 -8.81 -30.58
C ARG A 312 -17.01 -8.22 -31.97
N LYS A 313 -16.28 -7.15 -32.32
CA LYS A 313 -16.41 -6.42 -33.59
C LYS A 313 -17.85 -6.01 -33.86
N ILE A 314 -18.50 -5.44 -32.85
CA ILE A 314 -19.89 -4.94 -32.99
C ILE A 314 -19.92 -3.88 -34.09
N ASP A 315 -18.97 -2.94 -34.07
CA ASP A 315 -18.62 -2.07 -35.19
C ASP A 315 -17.11 -2.19 -35.51
N PRO A 316 -16.68 -2.30 -36.79
CA PRO A 316 -15.26 -2.25 -37.16
C PRO A 316 -14.51 -0.98 -36.70
N SER A 317 -15.23 0.08 -36.37
CA SER A 317 -14.71 1.36 -35.89
C SER A 317 -14.60 1.47 -34.36
N ASP A 318 -15.08 0.47 -33.60
CA ASP A 318 -14.97 0.36 -32.15
C ASP A 318 -13.53 0.01 -31.74
N VAL A 319 -12.64 0.99 -31.75
CA VAL A 319 -11.24 0.82 -31.34
C VAL A 319 -11.01 1.53 -30.01
N TYR A 320 -11.15 0.79 -28.90
CA TYR A 320 -10.94 1.29 -27.55
C TYR A 320 -9.46 1.37 -27.16
N CYS A 321 -8.66 0.35 -27.48
CA CYS A 321 -7.22 0.33 -27.22
C CYS A 321 -6.46 -0.58 -28.20
N VAL A 322 -5.12 -0.43 -28.27
CA VAL A 322 -4.27 -1.36 -29.04
C VAL A 322 -4.25 -2.74 -28.37
N ASP A 323 -4.56 -3.78 -29.15
CA ASP A 323 -4.72 -5.18 -28.68
C ASP A 323 -3.35 -5.89 -28.66
N HIS A 324 -3.04 -6.56 -27.53
CA HIS A 324 -1.86 -7.41 -27.36
C HIS A 324 -2.13 -8.88 -27.75
N THR A 325 -2.82 -9.12 -28.87
CA THR A 325 -3.40 -10.44 -29.21
C THR A 325 -2.37 -11.57 -29.22
N SER A 326 -1.15 -11.31 -29.72
CA SER A 326 -0.08 -12.31 -29.78
C SER A 326 0.35 -12.77 -28.38
N LYS A 327 0.55 -11.82 -27.46
CA LYS A 327 0.97 -12.06 -26.08
C LYS A 327 -0.16 -12.67 -25.24
N ILE A 328 -1.42 -12.28 -25.47
CA ILE A 328 -2.59 -12.89 -24.83
C ILE A 328 -2.75 -14.34 -25.30
N GLY A 329 -2.64 -14.58 -26.61
CA GLY A 329 -2.70 -15.92 -27.18
C GLY A 329 -1.60 -16.84 -26.64
N GLU A 330 -0.40 -16.32 -26.38
CA GLU A 330 0.68 -17.06 -25.73
C GLU A 330 0.30 -17.60 -24.35
N ILE A 331 -0.51 -16.85 -23.59
CA ILE A 331 -0.97 -17.21 -22.23
C ILE A 331 -2.14 -18.20 -22.28
N LEU A 332 -3.14 -17.93 -23.12
CA LEU A 332 -4.40 -18.70 -23.16
C LEU A 332 -4.36 -19.94 -24.08
N SER A 333 -3.37 -20.08 -24.96
CA SER A 333 -3.37 -21.16 -25.96
C SER A 333 -3.22 -22.58 -25.37
N PRO A 334 -3.83 -23.62 -25.97
CA PRO A 334 -3.66 -25.01 -25.52
C PRO A 334 -2.24 -25.59 -25.72
N LYS A 335 -1.37 -24.92 -26.49
CA LYS A 335 -0.03 -25.41 -26.81
C LYS A 335 0.95 -25.23 -25.65
N THR A 336 0.65 -24.39 -24.66
CA THR A 336 1.39 -24.22 -23.41
C THR A 336 1.06 -25.30 -22.36
N ARG A 337 0.58 -26.49 -22.76
CA ARG A 337 0.21 -27.63 -21.88
C ARG A 337 1.27 -28.10 -20.85
N GLY A 338 2.44 -27.47 -20.75
CA GLY A 338 3.41 -27.66 -19.67
C GLY A 338 3.71 -26.43 -18.80
N VAL A 339 3.18 -25.24 -19.12
CA VAL A 339 3.42 -23.99 -18.37
C VAL A 339 2.11 -23.23 -18.18
N ASN A 340 1.66 -23.15 -16.94
CA ASN A 340 0.46 -22.42 -16.52
C ASN A 340 0.78 -21.28 -15.54
N ARG A 341 2.04 -20.87 -15.45
CA ARG A 341 2.53 -19.78 -14.59
C ARG A 341 3.23 -18.74 -15.47
N PHE A 342 2.73 -17.50 -15.44
CA PHE A 342 3.23 -16.42 -16.28
C PHE A 342 3.63 -15.23 -15.43
N LEU A 343 4.80 -14.64 -15.73
CA LEU A 343 5.19 -13.36 -15.17
C LEU A 343 5.21 -12.27 -16.24
N ILE A 344 4.44 -11.22 -16.03
CA ILE A 344 4.37 -10.06 -16.89
C ILE A 344 5.37 -9.01 -16.40
N THR A 345 6.32 -8.63 -17.26
CA THR A 345 7.34 -7.64 -16.94
C THR A 345 7.15 -6.38 -17.77
N SER A 346 7.16 -5.22 -17.10
CA SER A 346 7.27 -3.93 -17.79
C SER A 346 7.64 -2.82 -16.80
N ASP A 347 8.19 -1.74 -17.32
CA ASP A 347 8.36 -0.46 -16.66
C ASP A 347 7.00 0.24 -16.43
N ILE A 348 6.98 1.16 -15.47
CA ILE A 348 5.79 1.97 -15.15
C ILE A 348 5.31 2.73 -16.39
N GLY A 349 4.04 2.55 -16.74
CA GLY A 349 3.40 3.26 -17.85
C GLY A 349 3.33 2.55 -19.17
N ASN A 350 3.90 1.35 -19.28
CA ASN A 350 3.80 0.58 -20.52
C ASN A 350 2.50 -0.24 -20.64
N GLY A 351 1.48 0.06 -19.83
CA GLY A 351 0.13 -0.51 -19.98
C GLY A 351 -0.08 -1.86 -19.30
N LYS A 352 0.66 -2.22 -18.25
CA LYS A 352 0.47 -3.49 -17.51
C LYS A 352 -0.97 -3.70 -17.06
N SER A 353 -1.57 -2.71 -16.41
CA SER A 353 -2.96 -2.80 -15.94
C SER A 353 -3.95 -2.93 -17.10
N THR A 354 -3.71 -2.22 -18.21
CA THR A 354 -4.47 -2.37 -19.47
C THR A 354 -4.34 -3.80 -20.02
N PHE A 355 -3.14 -4.35 -20.09
CA PHE A 355 -2.87 -5.72 -20.55
C PHE A 355 -3.58 -6.77 -19.68
N LEU A 356 -3.49 -6.64 -18.35
CA LEU A 356 -4.22 -7.53 -17.44
C LEU A 356 -5.73 -7.44 -17.65
N GLY A 357 -6.27 -6.24 -17.90
CA GLY A 357 -7.66 -6.03 -18.28
C GLY A 357 -8.04 -6.78 -19.56
N GLN A 358 -7.27 -6.61 -20.63
CA GLN A 358 -7.48 -7.32 -21.90
C GLN A 358 -7.43 -8.83 -21.71
N LEU A 359 -6.41 -9.33 -21.00
CA LEU A 359 -6.24 -10.76 -20.70
C LEU A 359 -7.44 -11.31 -19.91
N THR A 360 -7.96 -10.55 -18.95
CA THR A 360 -9.15 -10.94 -18.16
C THR A 360 -10.36 -11.16 -19.06
N VAL A 361 -10.64 -10.20 -19.95
CA VAL A 361 -11.78 -10.28 -20.88
C VAL A 361 -11.62 -11.48 -21.81
N CYS A 362 -10.46 -11.64 -22.42
CA CYS A 362 -10.17 -12.76 -23.32
C CYS A 362 -10.27 -14.12 -22.60
N ALA A 363 -9.79 -14.23 -21.35
CA ALA A 363 -9.90 -15.45 -20.56
C ALA A 363 -11.37 -15.81 -20.27
N ILE A 364 -12.21 -14.85 -19.91
CA ILE A 364 -13.64 -15.08 -19.68
C ILE A 364 -14.34 -15.52 -20.97
N GLU A 365 -14.00 -14.92 -22.12
CA GLU A 365 -14.52 -15.34 -23.43
C GLU A 365 -14.09 -16.77 -23.80
N ASP A 366 -12.89 -17.19 -23.40
CA ASP A 366 -12.36 -18.57 -23.56
C ASP A 366 -12.90 -19.57 -22.50
N GLY A 367 -13.80 -19.11 -21.63
CA GLY A 367 -14.51 -19.92 -20.63
C GLY A 367 -13.76 -20.14 -19.32
N PHE A 368 -12.81 -19.27 -18.96
CA PHE A 368 -12.17 -19.26 -17.65
C PHE A 368 -12.97 -18.42 -16.65
N SER A 369 -13.07 -18.89 -15.40
CA SER A 369 -13.42 -18.03 -14.27
C SER A 369 -12.20 -17.22 -13.85
N ALA A 370 -12.28 -15.89 -13.95
CA ALA A 370 -11.17 -15.00 -13.61
C ALA A 370 -11.29 -14.46 -12.18
N TYR A 371 -10.19 -14.50 -11.43
CA TYR A 371 -10.10 -14.03 -10.04
C TYR A 371 -8.93 -13.06 -9.91
N ILE A 372 -9.18 -11.86 -9.38
CA ILE A 372 -8.16 -10.85 -9.14
C ILE A 372 -7.73 -10.93 -7.67
N ILE A 373 -6.42 -10.99 -7.43
CA ILE A 373 -5.83 -10.95 -6.11
C ILE A 373 -5.39 -9.51 -5.82
N ASP A 374 -6.09 -8.85 -4.90
CA ASP A 374 -5.88 -7.45 -4.53
C ASP A 374 -5.69 -7.25 -3.01
N SER A 375 -5.46 -8.33 -2.28
CA SER A 375 -5.39 -8.32 -0.83
C SER A 375 -4.37 -9.35 -0.29
N THR A 376 -3.68 -8.97 0.79
CA THR A 376 -2.68 -9.81 1.49
C THR A 376 -3.26 -10.58 2.67
N LEU A 377 -4.58 -10.54 2.84
CA LEU A 377 -5.32 -11.24 3.88
C LEU A 377 -5.14 -12.75 3.75
N ILE A 378 -4.89 -13.41 4.89
CA ILE A 378 -4.64 -14.86 4.92
C ILE A 378 -5.93 -15.65 4.68
N GLU A 379 -7.07 -15.06 5.00
CA GLU A 379 -8.40 -15.64 4.85
C GLU A 379 -8.75 -15.97 3.38
N ILE A 380 -8.09 -15.30 2.43
CA ILE A 380 -8.17 -15.58 0.99
C ILE A 380 -7.77 -17.02 0.66
N TYR A 381 -6.91 -17.66 1.46
CA TYR A 381 -6.46 -19.04 1.22
C TYR A 381 -7.62 -20.03 1.17
N ARG A 382 -8.65 -19.83 2.01
CA ARG A 382 -9.85 -20.67 2.03
C ARG A 382 -10.62 -20.61 0.72
N ASP A 383 -10.76 -19.41 0.17
CA ASP A 383 -11.44 -19.20 -1.11
C ASP A 383 -10.64 -19.81 -2.26
N VAL A 384 -9.31 -19.63 -2.25
CA VAL A 384 -8.42 -20.27 -3.22
C VAL A 384 -8.53 -21.79 -3.20
N ASP A 385 -8.52 -22.41 -2.02
CA ASP A 385 -8.70 -23.87 -1.91
C ASP A 385 -10.07 -24.30 -2.45
N THR A 386 -11.11 -23.53 -2.14
CA THR A 386 -12.47 -23.78 -2.66
C THR A 386 -12.50 -23.71 -4.18
N ILE A 387 -11.88 -22.71 -4.80
CA ILE A 387 -11.80 -22.56 -6.27
C ILE A 387 -11.01 -23.72 -6.89
N LEU A 388 -9.79 -23.98 -6.40
CA LEU A 388 -8.91 -24.99 -6.96
C LEU A 388 -9.44 -26.42 -6.77
N SER A 389 -10.24 -26.67 -5.73
CA SER A 389 -10.88 -27.97 -5.49
C SER A 389 -11.92 -28.34 -6.56
N ARG A 390 -12.52 -27.34 -7.23
CA ARG A 390 -13.51 -27.54 -8.31
C ARG A 390 -12.89 -28.12 -9.58
N LYS A 391 -11.58 -27.92 -9.80
CA LYS A 391 -10.83 -28.35 -10.99
C LYS A 391 -11.40 -27.82 -12.31
N GLU A 392 -12.06 -26.67 -12.26
CA GLU A 392 -12.61 -25.98 -13.43
C GLU A 392 -11.56 -25.06 -14.07
N LYS A 393 -11.82 -24.55 -15.28
CA LYS A 393 -10.94 -23.56 -15.90
C LYS A 393 -10.97 -22.26 -15.09
N CYS A 394 -9.85 -21.88 -14.49
CA CYS A 394 -9.74 -20.61 -13.77
C CYS A 394 -8.42 -19.89 -14.06
N ILE A 395 -8.44 -18.56 -13.91
CA ILE A 395 -7.25 -17.72 -14.02
C ILE A 395 -7.15 -16.82 -12.80
N PHE A 396 -5.99 -16.84 -12.14
CA PHE A 396 -5.64 -15.94 -11.05
C PHE A 396 -4.76 -14.82 -11.58
N ILE A 397 -5.17 -13.58 -11.35
CA ILE A 397 -4.46 -12.38 -11.77
C ILE A 397 -3.92 -11.67 -10.54
N VAL A 398 -2.60 -11.55 -10.46
CA VAL A 398 -1.89 -10.92 -9.35
C VAL A 398 -1.12 -9.72 -9.89
N ASP A 399 -1.60 -8.51 -9.62
CA ASP A 399 -0.86 -7.29 -9.97
C ASP A 399 0.08 -6.94 -8.81
N ASP A 400 1.39 -7.21 -8.98
CA ASP A 400 2.47 -7.13 -7.99
C ASP A 400 2.78 -8.44 -7.22
N LEU A 401 3.63 -9.28 -7.83
CA LEU A 401 4.14 -10.52 -7.23
C LEU A 401 4.85 -10.29 -5.90
N ILE A 402 5.54 -9.16 -5.71
CA ILE A 402 6.28 -8.91 -4.47
C ILE A 402 5.32 -8.67 -3.32
N ARG A 403 4.32 -7.82 -3.55
CA ARG A 403 3.29 -7.53 -2.56
C ARG A 403 2.52 -8.79 -2.18
N TYR A 404 2.11 -9.58 -3.18
CA TYR A 404 1.26 -10.75 -3.01
C TYR A 404 2.05 -12.07 -3.05
N ARG A 405 3.32 -12.07 -2.65
CA ARG A 405 4.21 -13.24 -2.80
C ARG A 405 3.72 -14.49 -2.07
N ASN A 406 3.13 -14.33 -0.88
CA ASN A 406 2.69 -15.45 -0.05
C ASN A 406 1.47 -16.16 -0.68
N ILE A 407 0.46 -15.38 -1.08
CA ILE A 407 -0.73 -15.91 -1.77
C ILE A 407 -0.38 -16.47 -3.15
N SER A 408 0.52 -15.82 -3.89
CA SER A 408 0.99 -16.32 -5.20
C SER A 408 1.69 -17.68 -5.05
N LYS A 409 2.50 -17.85 -4.00
CA LYS A 409 3.11 -19.14 -3.66
C LYS A 409 2.08 -20.18 -3.28
N TYR A 410 1.11 -19.81 -2.43
CA TYR A 410 0.03 -20.69 -2.01
C TYR A 410 -0.77 -21.24 -3.20
N ILE A 411 -1.17 -20.37 -4.13
CA ILE A 411 -1.84 -20.73 -5.38
C ILE A 411 -0.93 -21.62 -6.23
N GLY A 412 0.33 -21.20 -6.42
CA GLY A 412 1.31 -21.90 -7.25
C GLY A 412 1.56 -23.35 -6.82
N GLU A 413 1.58 -23.64 -5.51
CA GLU A 413 1.74 -24.99 -4.95
C GLU A 413 0.55 -25.92 -5.24
N ARG A 414 -0.64 -25.36 -5.49
CA ARG A 414 -1.92 -26.09 -5.62
C ARG A 414 -2.51 -26.02 -7.04
N LEU A 415 -1.81 -25.35 -7.96
CA LEU A 415 -2.29 -25.06 -9.30
C LEU A 415 -2.41 -26.34 -10.13
N HIS A 416 -3.61 -26.67 -10.59
CA HIS A 416 -3.87 -27.80 -11.50
C HIS A 416 -3.75 -27.38 -12.98
N ASP A 417 -3.71 -28.35 -13.90
CA ASP A 417 -3.39 -28.12 -15.32
C ASP A 417 -4.34 -27.16 -16.06
N SER A 418 -5.61 -27.11 -15.64
CA SER A 418 -6.62 -26.19 -16.21
C SER A 418 -6.67 -24.80 -15.54
N ALA A 419 -5.84 -24.55 -14.53
CA ALA A 419 -5.74 -23.26 -13.86
C ALA A 419 -4.50 -22.51 -14.33
N ILE A 420 -4.62 -21.19 -14.51
CA ILE A 420 -3.53 -20.30 -14.92
C ILE A 420 -3.24 -19.31 -13.79
N LEU A 421 -1.97 -19.09 -13.47
CA LEU A 421 -1.51 -18.04 -12.56
C LEU A 421 -0.72 -17.00 -13.34
N VAL A 422 -1.21 -15.75 -13.36
CA VAL A 422 -0.54 -14.63 -13.99
C VAL A 422 -0.17 -13.60 -12.94
N CYS A 423 1.11 -13.30 -12.84
CA CYS A 423 1.62 -12.30 -11.91
C CYS A 423 2.29 -11.16 -12.68
N THR A 424 2.32 -9.96 -12.12
CA THR A 424 3.12 -8.84 -12.65
C THR A 424 4.28 -8.49 -11.72
N THR A 425 5.31 -7.83 -12.23
CA THR A 425 6.36 -7.23 -11.42
C THR A 425 6.72 -5.83 -11.94
N ARG A 426 7.27 -5.00 -11.05
CA ARG A 426 7.60 -3.58 -11.29
C ARG A 426 9.02 -3.36 -11.78
N ASP A 427 9.89 -4.31 -11.47
CA ASP A 427 11.24 -4.39 -12.00
C ASP A 427 11.25 -5.52 -13.02
N SER A 428 11.86 -5.28 -14.18
CA SER A 428 12.35 -6.34 -15.06
C SER A 428 13.26 -7.26 -14.26
N PHE A 429 12.67 -8.28 -13.63
CA PHE A 429 13.19 -9.55 -13.12
C PHE A 429 14.59 -9.58 -12.46
N GLY A 430 15.11 -8.45 -12.00
CA GLY A 430 16.51 -8.35 -11.55
C GLY A 430 16.69 -8.31 -10.04
N SER A 431 15.67 -7.94 -9.27
CA SER A 431 15.69 -8.03 -7.80
C SER A 431 15.05 -9.31 -7.28
N LEU A 432 14.05 -9.87 -7.98
CA LEU A 432 13.71 -11.29 -7.89
C LEU A 432 14.35 -12.00 -9.05
N LYS A 433 15.29 -12.88 -8.77
CA LYS A 433 15.92 -13.74 -9.78
C LYS A 433 14.85 -14.51 -10.57
N PHE A 434 15.10 -14.76 -11.87
CA PHE A 434 14.66 -15.93 -12.66
C PHE A 434 14.02 -17.03 -11.81
N GLY A 435 14.94 -17.70 -11.10
CA GLY A 435 14.68 -18.83 -10.23
C GLY A 435 13.96 -18.50 -8.92
N ARG A 436 14.00 -17.27 -8.42
CA ARG A 436 13.21 -16.87 -7.25
C ARG A 436 11.73 -16.72 -7.59
N ALA A 437 11.40 -16.31 -8.82
CA ALA A 437 10.00 -16.36 -9.27
C ALA A 437 9.54 -17.80 -9.50
N THR A 438 10.38 -18.69 -10.05
CA THR A 438 10.10 -20.13 -10.14
C THR A 438 9.85 -20.76 -8.77
N GLU A 439 10.65 -20.39 -7.78
CA GLU A 439 10.49 -20.80 -6.38
C GLU A 439 9.20 -20.23 -5.77
N LEU A 440 8.95 -18.92 -5.97
CA LEU A 440 7.76 -18.25 -5.45
C LEU A 440 6.47 -18.75 -6.11
N LEU A 441 6.49 -19.08 -7.39
CA LEU A 441 5.30 -19.59 -8.10
C LEU A 441 5.23 -21.12 -8.08
N SER A 442 6.20 -21.79 -7.46
CA SER A 442 6.26 -23.24 -7.28
C SER A 442 6.08 -24.03 -8.58
N GLY A 443 6.83 -23.66 -9.63
CA GLY A 443 6.80 -24.35 -10.91
C GLY A 443 7.49 -23.57 -12.03
N ALA A 444 7.54 -24.15 -13.23
CA ALA A 444 8.12 -23.48 -14.40
C ALA A 444 7.32 -22.21 -14.73
N VAL A 445 8.03 -21.07 -14.82
CA VAL A 445 7.45 -19.75 -15.10
C VAL A 445 7.83 -19.33 -16.51
N ARG A 446 6.92 -18.67 -17.21
CA ARG A 446 7.20 -18.03 -18.50
C ARG A 446 7.09 -16.50 -18.38
N GLU A 447 8.11 -15.80 -18.82
CA GLU A 447 8.12 -14.33 -18.83
C GLU A 447 7.46 -13.79 -20.11
N VAL A 448 6.63 -12.76 -19.97
CA VAL A 448 6.04 -11.99 -21.08
C VAL A 448 6.37 -10.51 -20.88
N ALA A 449 7.26 -9.97 -21.72
CA ALA A 449 7.72 -8.59 -21.64
C ALA A 449 6.79 -7.64 -22.42
N LEU A 450 6.38 -6.53 -21.79
CA LEU A 450 5.50 -5.52 -22.38
C LEU A 450 6.21 -4.20 -22.74
N ASP A 451 7.49 -4.04 -22.42
CA ASP A 451 8.18 -2.76 -22.60
C ASP A 451 8.31 -2.30 -24.05
N ARG A 452 8.40 -3.26 -24.98
CA ARG A 452 8.59 -2.97 -26.40
C ARG A 452 7.41 -3.46 -27.21
N LEU A 453 6.97 -2.59 -28.12
CA LEU A 453 5.94 -2.84 -29.11
C LEU A 453 6.56 -3.51 -30.35
N SER A 454 5.84 -4.49 -30.88
CA SER A 454 6.10 -5.10 -32.18
C SER A 454 5.70 -4.17 -33.32
N ALA A 455 6.15 -4.48 -34.54
CA ALA A 455 5.81 -3.71 -35.73
C ALA A 455 4.28 -3.63 -35.95
N ASP A 456 3.57 -4.73 -35.71
CA ASP A 456 2.12 -4.79 -35.84
C ASP A 456 1.41 -3.91 -34.80
N GLU A 457 1.91 -3.90 -33.57
CA GLU A 457 1.41 -3.00 -32.52
C GLU A 457 1.69 -1.53 -32.84
N LEU A 458 2.84 -1.20 -33.44
CA LEU A 458 3.15 0.17 -33.87
C LEU A 458 2.22 0.64 -35.00
N ASN A 459 1.92 -0.23 -35.97
CA ASN A 459 0.94 0.06 -37.01
C ASN A 459 -0.47 0.25 -36.43
N SER A 460 -0.83 -0.58 -35.44
CA SER A 460 -2.11 -0.46 -34.74
C SER A 460 -2.20 0.85 -33.93
N TRP A 461 -1.09 1.28 -33.33
CA TRP A 461 -0.98 2.59 -32.68
C TRP A 461 -1.14 3.75 -33.67
N ASP A 462 -0.53 3.69 -34.84
CA ASP A 462 -0.70 4.73 -35.87
C ASP A 462 -2.17 4.89 -36.25
N GLN A 463 -2.86 3.78 -36.53
CA GLN A 463 -4.29 3.74 -36.86
C GLN A 463 -5.16 4.25 -35.70
N PHE A 464 -4.83 3.87 -34.47
CA PHE A 464 -5.54 4.32 -33.27
C PHE A 464 -5.43 5.83 -33.08
N LEU A 465 -4.22 6.39 -33.19
CA LEU A 465 -3.99 7.83 -33.04
C LEU A 465 -4.64 8.62 -34.18
N GLU A 466 -4.67 8.07 -35.40
CA GLU A 466 -5.39 8.65 -36.53
C GLU A 466 -6.91 8.67 -36.28
N ARG A 467 -7.50 7.52 -35.91
CA ARG A 467 -8.95 7.35 -35.67
C ARG A 467 -9.50 8.36 -34.67
N TRP A 468 -8.78 8.60 -33.57
CA TRP A 468 -9.21 9.48 -32.49
C TRP A 468 -8.71 10.93 -32.64
N GLY A 469 -7.92 11.21 -33.68
CA GLY A 469 -7.43 12.56 -33.99
C GLY A 469 -6.36 13.06 -33.03
N TYR A 470 -5.49 12.18 -32.54
CA TYR A 470 -4.38 12.55 -31.64
C TYR A 470 -3.11 12.99 -32.38
N TRP A 471 -3.01 12.72 -33.69
CA TRP A 471 -1.87 13.19 -34.48
C TRP A 471 -1.84 14.70 -34.70
N GLU A 472 -3.00 15.36 -34.76
CA GLU A 472 -3.14 16.78 -35.09
C GLU A 472 -2.27 17.18 -36.30
N GLN A 473 -1.38 18.16 -36.16
CA GLN A 473 -0.49 18.63 -37.22
C GLN A 473 0.43 17.53 -37.76
N ARG A 474 0.77 16.51 -36.96
CA ARG A 474 1.60 15.38 -37.41
C ARG A 474 0.87 14.46 -38.39
N ILE A 475 -0.44 14.64 -38.61
CA ILE A 475 -1.17 13.86 -39.63
C ILE A 475 -0.67 14.19 -41.05
N GLU A 476 -0.02 15.33 -41.24
CA GLU A 476 0.65 15.70 -42.50
C GLU A 476 1.79 14.74 -42.87
N MET A 477 2.37 14.05 -41.89
CA MET A 477 3.40 13.03 -42.10
C MET A 477 2.79 11.77 -42.70
N SER A 478 3.54 11.11 -43.59
CA SER A 478 3.15 9.81 -44.13
C SER A 478 3.04 8.74 -43.03
N PRO A 479 2.21 7.69 -43.19
CA PRO A 479 2.11 6.60 -42.22
C PRO A 479 3.48 5.98 -41.86
N THR A 480 4.38 5.87 -42.85
CA THR A 480 5.76 5.39 -42.65
C THR A 480 6.59 6.30 -41.74
N GLU A 481 6.44 7.62 -41.87
CA GLU A 481 7.15 8.58 -41.02
C GLU A 481 6.56 8.62 -39.60
N ARG A 482 5.24 8.46 -39.46
CA ARG A 482 4.57 8.38 -38.16
C ARG A 482 4.97 7.11 -37.40
N VAL A 483 4.98 5.96 -38.06
CA VAL A 483 5.49 4.71 -37.46
C VAL A 483 6.97 4.84 -37.10
N LYS A 484 7.78 5.50 -37.94
CA LYS A 484 9.18 5.79 -37.62
C LYS A 484 9.30 6.64 -36.36
N PHE A 485 8.50 7.69 -36.22
CA PHE A 485 8.43 8.52 -35.01
C PHE A 485 8.06 7.68 -33.76
N LEU A 486 7.04 6.81 -33.86
CA LEU A 486 6.68 5.91 -32.76
C LEU A 486 7.82 4.96 -32.38
N SER A 487 8.61 4.50 -33.36
CA SER A 487 9.71 3.56 -33.14
C SER A 487 11.00 4.22 -32.63
N GLU A 488 11.40 5.38 -33.15
CA GLU A 488 12.70 6.00 -32.91
C GLU A 488 12.65 7.05 -31.79
N ASP A 489 11.70 7.99 -31.89
CA ASP A 489 11.51 9.09 -30.93
C ASP A 489 10.79 8.61 -29.66
N CYS A 490 9.71 7.83 -29.83
CA CYS A 490 9.03 7.21 -28.69
C CYS A 490 9.68 5.88 -28.26
N GLY A 491 10.67 5.39 -28.99
CA GLY A 491 11.41 4.17 -28.64
C GLY A 491 10.59 2.88 -28.72
N ALA A 492 9.44 2.87 -29.40
CA ALA A 492 8.48 1.76 -29.41
C ALA A 492 7.98 1.36 -28.01
N GLU A 493 7.79 2.34 -27.12
CA GLU A 493 7.30 2.13 -25.75
C GLU A 493 5.96 2.85 -25.54
N ASN A 494 4.95 2.14 -25.03
CA ASN A 494 3.62 2.68 -24.73
C ASN A 494 3.70 3.97 -23.91
N ARG A 495 4.56 4.01 -22.88
CA ARG A 495 4.73 5.19 -22.01
C ARG A 495 5.11 6.44 -22.79
N SER A 496 6.02 6.31 -23.75
CA SER A 496 6.57 7.45 -24.50
C SER A 496 5.57 7.96 -25.52
N ILE A 497 4.82 7.04 -26.15
CA ILE A 497 3.72 7.38 -27.06
C ILE A 497 2.65 8.19 -26.31
N VAL A 498 2.18 7.69 -25.15
CA VAL A 498 1.18 8.38 -24.33
C VAL A 498 1.68 9.74 -23.85
N VAL A 499 2.95 9.85 -23.40
CA VAL A 499 3.56 11.14 -23.03
C VAL A 499 3.61 12.11 -24.22
N SER A 500 3.86 11.62 -25.44
CA SER A 500 3.83 12.47 -26.63
C SER A 500 2.42 13.03 -26.90
N VAL A 501 1.38 12.23 -26.64
CA VAL A 501 -0.03 12.66 -26.75
C VAL A 501 -0.33 13.78 -25.74
N PHE A 502 0.17 13.69 -24.50
CA PHE A 502 -0.01 14.75 -23.50
C PHE A 502 0.66 16.08 -23.89
N GLN A 503 1.72 16.03 -24.69
CA GLN A 503 2.49 17.21 -25.07
C GLN A 503 1.95 17.95 -26.30
N SER A 504 1.39 17.23 -27.27
CA SER A 504 1.14 17.78 -28.61
C SER A 504 -0.26 17.53 -29.16
N SER A 505 -1.23 17.13 -28.32
CA SER A 505 -2.61 16.89 -28.76
C SER A 505 -3.62 17.75 -28.00
N SER A 506 -4.88 17.67 -28.42
CA SER A 506 -6.03 18.34 -27.80
C SER A 506 -6.19 18.01 -26.32
N ILE A 507 -5.70 16.83 -25.89
CA ILE A 507 -5.62 16.44 -24.48
C ILE A 507 -4.73 17.41 -23.68
N SER A 508 -3.65 17.94 -24.27
CA SER A 508 -2.73 18.87 -23.60
C SER A 508 -3.45 20.13 -23.09
N LYS A 509 -4.36 20.69 -23.90
CA LYS A 509 -5.18 21.85 -23.51
C LYS A 509 -6.12 21.50 -22.35
N LYS A 510 -6.71 20.31 -22.36
CA LYS A 510 -7.58 19.83 -21.27
C LYS A 510 -6.79 19.68 -19.97
N ILE A 511 -5.60 19.09 -20.02
CA ILE A 511 -4.71 18.95 -18.85
C ILE A 511 -4.35 20.33 -18.29
N ALA A 512 -3.96 21.28 -19.16
CA ALA A 512 -3.62 22.64 -18.73
C ALA A 512 -4.78 23.33 -18.00
N ASN A 513 -6.01 23.22 -18.51
CA ASN A 513 -7.19 23.79 -17.87
C ASN A 513 -7.44 23.20 -16.47
N ILE A 514 -7.26 21.88 -16.31
CA ILE A 514 -7.41 21.20 -15.01
C ILE A 514 -6.36 21.70 -14.02
N VAL A 515 -5.10 21.77 -14.44
CA VAL A 515 -4.03 22.23 -13.55
C VAL A 515 -4.21 23.70 -13.20
N ASP A 516 -4.56 24.56 -14.18
CA ASP A 516 -4.84 25.98 -13.93
C ASP A 516 -6.01 26.19 -12.96
N PHE A 517 -7.05 25.34 -13.02
CA PHE A 517 -8.16 25.36 -12.06
C PHE A 517 -7.67 25.20 -10.61
N PHE A 518 -6.80 24.22 -10.35
CA PHE A 518 -6.26 23.98 -9.01
C PHE A 518 -5.20 25.00 -8.59
N LEU A 519 -4.47 25.59 -9.55
CA LEU A 519 -3.43 26.57 -9.26
C LEU A 519 -3.96 27.98 -8.99
N ARG A 520 -5.01 28.42 -9.69
CA ARG A 520 -5.43 29.84 -9.68
C ARG A 520 -6.64 30.13 -8.81
N ASN A 521 -7.53 29.16 -8.61
CA ASN A 521 -8.86 29.45 -8.07
C ASN A 521 -9.08 28.96 -6.63
N ASN A 522 -8.28 28.01 -6.10
CA ASN A 522 -8.57 27.37 -4.81
C ASN A 522 -7.30 26.82 -4.09
N GLU A 523 -6.58 27.65 -3.32
CA GLU A 523 -5.46 27.16 -2.48
C GLU A 523 -5.88 26.01 -1.55
N GLU A 524 -7.13 26.04 -1.06
CA GLU A 524 -7.71 24.99 -0.22
C GLU A 524 -7.81 23.62 -0.93
N HIS A 525 -7.85 23.59 -2.25
CA HIS A 525 -8.00 22.37 -3.07
C HIS A 525 -6.67 21.90 -3.68
N LEU A 526 -5.59 22.66 -3.52
CA LEU A 526 -4.26 22.27 -3.97
C LEU A 526 -3.74 21.04 -3.20
N THR A 527 -4.01 20.96 -1.90
CA THR A 527 -3.60 19.83 -1.05
C THR A 527 -4.22 18.50 -1.51
N PRO A 528 -5.57 18.39 -1.65
CA PRO A 528 -6.20 17.20 -2.22
C PRO A 528 -5.71 16.85 -3.63
N PHE A 529 -5.52 17.85 -4.49
CA PHE A 529 -5.02 17.63 -5.85
C PHE A 529 -3.61 17.02 -5.87
N VAL A 530 -2.68 17.60 -5.11
CA VAL A 530 -1.32 17.07 -4.94
C VAL A 530 -1.36 15.67 -4.35
N ALA A 531 -2.26 15.40 -3.39
CA ALA A 531 -2.41 14.08 -2.79
C ALA A 531 -2.83 13.02 -3.82
N ILE A 532 -3.73 13.35 -4.75
CA ILE A 532 -4.12 12.47 -5.86
C ILE A 532 -2.93 12.20 -6.79
N LEU A 533 -2.18 13.24 -7.17
CA LEU A 533 -1.01 13.08 -8.04
C LEU A 533 0.06 12.20 -7.38
N VAL A 534 0.36 12.43 -6.10
CA VAL A 534 1.28 11.59 -5.32
C VAL A 534 0.75 10.15 -5.26
N ALA A 535 -0.54 9.94 -4.97
CA ALA A 535 -1.16 8.61 -4.91
C ALA A 535 -1.03 7.84 -6.23
N SER A 536 -1.25 8.52 -7.36
CA SER A 536 -1.11 7.93 -8.69
C SER A 536 0.34 7.60 -9.05
N LEU A 537 1.31 8.44 -8.67
CA LEU A 537 2.74 8.11 -8.78
C LEU A 537 3.12 6.91 -7.91
N CYS A 538 2.47 6.78 -6.75
CA CYS A 538 2.59 5.64 -5.84
C CYS A 538 1.79 4.41 -6.30
N GLN A 539 1.19 4.40 -7.50
CA GLN A 539 0.42 3.26 -8.04
C GLN A 539 -0.65 2.74 -7.05
N LYS A 540 -1.34 3.64 -6.35
CA LYS A 540 -2.40 3.30 -5.39
C LYS A 540 -1.93 2.37 -4.25
N HIS A 541 -0.63 2.41 -3.91
CA HIS A 541 -0.07 1.73 -2.74
C HIS A 541 -0.83 2.11 -1.47
N VAL A 542 -1.06 3.40 -1.29
CA VAL A 542 -1.90 3.95 -0.23
C VAL A 542 -3.28 4.18 -0.82
N ARG A 543 -4.30 3.67 -0.12
CA ARG A 543 -5.68 3.83 -0.56
C ARG A 543 -6.14 5.28 -0.35
N TRP A 544 -7.04 5.76 -1.21
CA TRP A 544 -7.52 7.15 -1.13
C TRP A 544 -8.22 7.47 0.19
N ASP A 545 -9.01 6.54 0.74
CA ASP A 545 -9.64 6.68 2.05
C ASP A 545 -8.62 6.91 3.18
N GLN A 546 -7.46 6.26 3.12
CA GLN A 546 -6.35 6.50 4.06
C GLN A 546 -5.74 7.89 3.86
N ILE A 547 -5.53 8.32 2.61
CA ILE A 547 -4.97 9.64 2.30
C ILE A 547 -5.89 10.77 2.79
N VAL A 548 -7.19 10.64 2.54
CA VAL A 548 -8.22 11.58 3.03
C VAL A 548 -8.13 11.72 4.54
N ALA A 549 -8.07 10.59 5.25
CA ALA A 549 -7.95 10.57 6.71
C ALA A 549 -6.64 11.21 7.21
N TRP A 550 -5.51 10.86 6.62
CA TRP A 550 -4.18 11.34 7.05
C TRP A 550 -3.94 12.81 6.79
N LEU A 551 -4.54 13.35 5.73
CA LEU A 551 -4.40 14.75 5.32
C LEU A 551 -5.57 15.63 5.80
N ASN A 552 -6.61 15.02 6.39
CA ASN A 552 -7.86 15.68 6.79
C ASN A 552 -8.51 16.44 5.62
N ILE A 553 -8.66 15.74 4.50
CA ILE A 553 -9.27 16.30 3.27
C ILE A 553 -10.80 16.32 3.43
N ASP A 554 -11.41 17.47 3.14
CA ASP A 554 -12.86 17.57 2.96
C ASP A 554 -13.25 16.99 1.59
N GLU A 555 -13.59 15.70 1.58
CA GLU A 555 -13.90 14.95 0.36
C GLU A 555 -15.15 15.52 -0.35
N ASP A 556 -16.19 15.87 0.40
CA ASP A 556 -17.45 16.35 -0.15
C ASP A 556 -17.32 17.77 -0.70
N GLY A 557 -16.62 18.65 0.03
CA GLY A 557 -16.30 19.99 -0.45
C GLY A 557 -15.47 19.94 -1.72
N PHE A 558 -14.42 19.11 -1.74
CA PHE A 558 -13.56 18.95 -2.92
C PHE A 558 -14.31 18.36 -4.11
N ARG A 559 -15.10 17.29 -3.92
CA ARG A 559 -15.93 16.70 -4.97
C ARG A 559 -16.95 17.69 -5.54
N SER A 560 -17.59 18.47 -4.66
CA SER A 560 -18.56 19.49 -5.06
C SER A 560 -17.93 20.64 -5.85
N ALA A 561 -16.68 20.99 -5.55
CA ALA A 561 -15.93 21.97 -6.32
C ALA A 561 -15.63 21.44 -7.73
N LEU A 562 -15.19 20.19 -7.85
CA LEU A 562 -14.92 19.57 -9.16
C LEU A 562 -16.16 19.49 -10.06
N ALA A 563 -17.31 19.19 -9.46
CA ALA A 563 -18.60 19.08 -10.16
C ALA A 563 -19.09 20.39 -10.81
N LYS A 564 -18.59 21.55 -10.38
CA LYS A 564 -19.07 22.86 -10.87
C LYS A 564 -18.36 23.38 -12.12
N ASP A 565 -17.19 22.85 -12.44
CA ASP A 565 -16.29 23.44 -13.46
C ASP A 565 -16.26 22.66 -14.79
N ASP A 566 -17.25 21.82 -15.08
CA ASP A 566 -17.31 20.89 -16.24
C ASP A 566 -16.11 19.90 -16.33
N ILE A 567 -15.14 20.03 -15.42
CA ILE A 567 -13.98 19.14 -15.25
C ILE A 567 -14.47 17.76 -14.79
N PHE A 568 -15.53 17.67 -13.99
CA PHE A 568 -16.01 16.41 -13.43
C PHE A 568 -16.44 15.37 -14.48
N ASP A 569 -17.04 15.81 -15.59
CA ASP A 569 -17.41 14.93 -16.72
C ASP A 569 -16.18 14.25 -17.35
N PHE A 570 -14.99 14.82 -17.14
CA PHE A 570 -13.71 14.29 -17.59
C PHE A 570 -13.02 13.39 -16.56
N LEU A 571 -13.30 13.57 -15.26
CA LEU A 571 -12.55 12.91 -14.17
C LEU A 571 -13.03 11.48 -13.85
N SER A 572 -14.27 11.12 -14.17
CA SER A 572 -14.80 9.75 -14.34
C SER A 572 -16.28 9.72 -13.92
N PRO A 573 -17.17 9.09 -14.71
CA PRO A 573 -18.59 8.93 -14.35
C PRO A 573 -18.84 7.87 -13.25
N ASN A 574 -17.82 7.18 -12.75
CA ASN A 574 -17.97 6.06 -11.81
C ASN A 574 -17.67 6.41 -10.34
N ARG A 575 -18.01 5.48 -9.42
CA ARG A 575 -17.86 5.59 -7.96
C ARG A 575 -16.47 6.02 -7.46
N ASN A 576 -15.42 5.93 -8.28
CA ASN A 576 -14.04 6.27 -7.93
C ASN A 576 -13.54 7.57 -8.60
N TRP A 577 -14.26 8.68 -8.36
CA TRP A 577 -13.95 10.01 -8.91
C TRP A 577 -12.51 10.50 -8.65
N HIS A 578 -11.81 9.97 -7.65
CA HIS A 578 -10.42 10.31 -7.30
C HIS A 578 -9.37 9.67 -8.23
N LEU A 579 -9.77 8.80 -9.15
CA LEU A 579 -8.89 8.03 -10.05
C LEU A 579 -8.73 8.67 -11.43
N PHE A 580 -8.68 9.99 -11.50
CA PHE A 580 -8.66 10.71 -12.78
C PHE A 580 -7.27 10.91 -13.41
N THR A 581 -6.22 10.38 -12.80
CA THR A 581 -4.84 10.58 -13.29
C THR A 581 -4.03 9.30 -13.25
N SER A 582 -3.43 8.97 -14.39
CA SER A 582 -2.44 7.90 -14.54
C SER A 582 -1.10 8.32 -13.94
N ALA A 583 -0.22 7.35 -13.69
CA ALA A 583 1.14 7.65 -13.23
C ALA A 583 1.93 8.49 -14.26
N GLN A 584 1.60 8.39 -15.56
CA GLN A 584 2.24 9.11 -16.66
C GLN A 584 1.76 10.55 -16.67
N LEU A 585 0.45 10.75 -16.50
CA LEU A 585 -0.13 12.08 -16.42
C LEU A 585 0.36 12.81 -15.17
N ALA A 586 0.38 12.15 -14.00
CA ALA A 586 0.92 12.73 -12.78
C ALA A 586 2.39 13.14 -12.94
N ASP A 587 3.24 12.28 -13.53
CA ASP A 587 4.64 12.61 -13.82
C ASP A 587 4.78 13.79 -14.79
N HIS A 588 3.93 13.82 -15.82
CA HIS A 588 3.88 14.93 -16.76
C HIS A 588 3.49 16.25 -16.08
N ILE A 589 2.49 16.21 -15.17
CA ILE A 589 2.03 17.38 -14.43
C ILE A 589 3.14 17.93 -13.53
N PHE A 590 3.80 17.08 -12.72
CA PHE A 590 4.89 17.51 -11.83
C PHE A 590 6.08 18.11 -12.59
N ARG A 591 6.37 17.62 -13.81
CA ARG A 591 7.50 18.13 -14.61
C ARG A 591 7.18 19.40 -15.38
N ARG A 592 5.93 19.57 -15.82
CA ARG A 592 5.56 20.64 -16.76
C ARG A 592 5.01 21.88 -16.08
N PHE A 593 4.35 21.72 -14.93
CA PHE A 593 3.66 22.77 -14.21
C PHE A 593 4.36 23.09 -12.88
N ASP A 594 4.38 24.38 -12.52
CA ASP A 594 5.02 24.86 -11.30
C ASP A 594 4.06 24.75 -10.12
N LEU A 595 4.02 23.56 -9.51
CA LEU A 595 3.25 23.31 -8.30
C LEU A 595 4.06 23.76 -7.07
N ASN A 596 3.36 24.25 -6.04
CA ASN A 596 3.99 24.69 -4.79
C ASN A 596 4.75 23.53 -4.11
N LYS A 597 6.09 23.62 -4.11
CA LYS A 597 6.98 22.59 -3.57
C LYS A 597 6.77 22.34 -2.08
N ASP A 598 6.46 23.36 -1.29
CA ASP A 598 6.24 23.21 0.15
C ASP A 598 4.99 22.36 0.44
N VAL A 599 3.93 22.54 -0.36
CA VAL A 599 2.71 21.72 -0.28
C VAL A 599 3.03 20.27 -0.66
N ILE A 600 3.81 20.04 -1.73
CA ILE A 600 4.24 18.69 -2.13
C ILE A 600 5.03 18.02 -1.00
N VAL A 601 6.01 18.74 -0.42
CA VAL A 601 6.82 18.24 0.71
C VAL A 601 5.94 17.89 1.90
N ASP A 602 4.97 18.73 2.26
CA ASP A 602 4.06 18.48 3.39
C ASP A 602 3.18 17.25 3.17
N VAL A 603 2.46 17.21 2.04
CA VAL A 603 1.58 16.10 1.66
C VAL A 603 2.34 14.79 1.61
N TYR A 604 3.44 14.75 0.87
CA TYR A 604 4.26 13.56 0.73
C TYR A 604 4.81 13.09 2.10
N SER A 605 5.38 14.01 2.90
CA SER A 605 5.99 13.64 4.19
C SER A 605 4.95 13.10 5.18
N ARG A 606 3.73 13.62 5.17
CA ARG A 606 2.61 13.11 5.97
C ARG A 606 2.21 11.70 5.52
N ILE A 607 2.03 11.47 4.22
CA ILE A 607 1.71 10.13 3.67
C ILE A 607 2.77 9.10 4.08
N VAL A 608 4.06 9.41 3.91
CA VAL A 608 5.15 8.49 4.27
C VAL A 608 5.18 8.21 5.78
N ARG A 609 4.99 9.25 6.61
CA ARG A 609 4.97 9.11 8.06
C ARG A 609 3.83 8.19 8.53
N GLU A 610 2.60 8.43 8.06
CA GLU A 610 1.45 7.62 8.46
C GLU A 610 1.54 6.18 7.91
N THR A 611 2.10 6.01 6.71
CA THR A 611 2.43 4.68 6.17
C THR A 611 3.43 3.95 7.07
N ALA A 612 4.44 4.64 7.58
CA ALA A 612 5.43 4.06 8.48
C ALA A 612 4.82 3.61 9.82
N TYR A 613 3.86 4.36 10.37
CA TYR A 613 3.14 3.93 11.57
C TYR A 613 2.22 2.74 11.31
N SER A 614 1.56 2.72 10.15
CA SER A 614 0.66 1.61 9.75
C SER A 614 1.41 0.28 9.50
N SER A 615 2.73 0.35 9.28
CA SER A 615 3.59 -0.80 8.97
C SER A 615 3.77 -1.82 10.11
N ASN A 616 3.50 -1.43 11.36
CA ASN A 616 3.69 -2.25 12.55
C ASN A 616 2.57 -3.25 12.81
N ASP A 617 1.44 -3.12 12.12
CA ASP A 617 0.35 -4.07 12.28
C ASP A 617 0.79 -5.47 11.80
N SER A 618 0.69 -6.42 12.73
CA SER A 618 1.07 -7.83 12.55
C SER A 618 0.16 -8.58 11.57
N ARG A 619 -1.09 -8.12 11.35
CA ARG A 619 -2.07 -8.78 10.47
C ARG A 619 -2.13 -8.11 9.10
N SER A 620 -2.27 -6.78 9.06
CA SER A 620 -2.52 -6.04 7.82
C SER A 620 -1.42 -5.01 7.46
N GLY A 621 -0.41 -4.83 8.33
CA GLY A 621 0.68 -3.88 8.11
C GLY A 621 1.73 -4.31 7.08
N GLY A 622 1.59 -5.51 6.50
CA GLY A 622 2.47 -6.02 5.44
C GLY A 622 2.45 -5.12 4.20
N ASP A 623 1.26 -4.67 3.80
CA ASP A 623 1.08 -3.74 2.68
C ASP A 623 1.80 -2.42 2.94
N SER A 624 1.58 -1.81 4.11
CA SER A 624 2.24 -0.55 4.47
C SER A 624 3.77 -0.68 4.54
N ARG A 625 4.30 -1.84 4.98
CA ARG A 625 5.76 -2.12 4.94
C ARG A 625 6.30 -2.13 3.52
N GLU A 626 5.60 -2.77 2.58
CA GLU A 626 6.04 -2.84 1.19
C GLU A 626 5.91 -1.47 0.51
N ASN A 627 4.79 -0.77 0.73
CA ASN A 627 4.56 0.59 0.25
C ASN A 627 5.66 1.56 0.71
N LEU A 628 6.09 1.46 1.97
CA LEU A 628 7.11 2.35 2.54
C LEU A 628 8.45 2.23 1.81
N LYS A 629 8.81 1.03 1.35
CA LYS A 629 10.07 0.82 0.59
C LYS A 629 10.08 1.60 -0.72
N GLU A 630 8.95 1.67 -1.42
CA GLU A 630 8.86 2.42 -2.69
C GLU A 630 8.83 3.93 -2.45
N LEU A 631 8.06 4.38 -1.46
CA LEU A 631 7.97 5.80 -1.12
C LEU A 631 9.36 6.38 -0.83
N MET A 632 10.15 5.74 0.02
CA MET A 632 11.45 6.28 0.46
C MET A 632 12.56 6.26 -0.59
N LYS A 633 12.34 5.77 -1.81
CA LYS A 633 13.40 5.72 -2.84
C LYS A 633 13.78 7.11 -3.33
N PHE A 634 15.07 7.36 -3.45
CA PHE A 634 15.61 8.60 -4.01
C PHE A 634 15.10 8.85 -5.44
N ARG A 635 15.03 7.79 -6.27
CA ARG A 635 14.48 7.86 -7.63
C ARG A 635 13.00 8.30 -7.66
N PHE A 636 12.24 8.02 -6.61
CA PHE A 636 10.85 8.48 -6.50
C PHE A 636 10.80 9.98 -6.21
N LEU A 637 11.66 10.48 -5.32
CA LEU A 637 11.74 11.90 -5.00
C LEU A 637 12.28 12.75 -6.16
N THR A 638 13.26 12.26 -6.92
CA THR A 638 13.70 12.95 -8.15
C THR A 638 12.60 13.00 -9.21
N ARG A 639 11.69 12.03 -9.22
CA ARG A 639 10.51 12.06 -10.09
C ARG A 639 9.49 13.13 -9.67
N LEU A 640 9.32 13.35 -8.36
CA LEU A 640 8.42 14.37 -7.79
C LEU A 640 8.94 15.80 -7.97
N PHE A 641 10.23 16.03 -7.71
CA PHE A 641 10.80 17.37 -7.63
C PHE A 641 11.69 17.76 -8.83
N GLY A 642 11.96 16.80 -9.73
CA GLY A 642 12.87 16.98 -10.86
C GLY A 642 14.34 16.82 -10.50
N GLU A 643 15.21 17.27 -11.41
CA GLU A 643 16.67 17.24 -11.28
C GLU A 643 17.22 18.67 -11.18
N GLY A 644 18.34 18.84 -10.46
CA GLY A 644 19.01 20.14 -10.29
C GLY A 644 19.22 20.54 -8.83
N SER A 645 19.92 21.66 -8.62
CA SER A 645 20.35 22.11 -7.28
C SER A 645 19.20 22.47 -6.34
N ASP A 646 18.13 23.06 -6.88
CA ASP A 646 16.94 23.41 -6.11
C ASP A 646 16.15 22.15 -5.71
N ALA A 647 15.93 21.23 -6.65
CA ALA A 647 15.32 19.93 -6.37
C ALA A 647 16.11 19.13 -5.32
N ALA A 648 17.44 19.13 -5.40
CA ALA A 648 18.29 18.46 -4.43
C ALA A 648 18.16 19.04 -3.00
N LYS A 649 17.88 20.34 -2.85
CA LYS A 649 17.56 20.94 -1.54
C LYS A 649 16.19 20.50 -1.03
N THR A 650 15.18 20.48 -1.89
CA THR A 650 13.83 20.02 -1.52
C THR A 650 13.83 18.55 -1.09
N ILE A 651 14.56 17.70 -1.80
CA ILE A 651 14.71 16.27 -1.46
C ILE A 651 15.42 16.09 -0.10
N GLU A 652 16.44 16.88 0.20
CA GLU A 652 17.11 16.87 1.50
C GLU A 652 16.14 17.28 2.62
N ALA A 653 15.33 18.31 2.42
CA ALA A 653 14.33 18.74 3.39
C ALA A 653 13.31 17.63 3.69
N VAL A 654 12.92 16.84 2.67
CA VAL A 654 12.08 15.65 2.84
C VAL A 654 12.77 14.61 3.72
N TYR A 655 13.99 14.19 3.39
CA TYR A 655 14.70 13.18 4.20
C TYR A 655 14.96 13.66 5.63
N SER A 656 15.33 14.93 5.81
CA SER A 656 15.49 15.56 7.12
C SER A 656 14.20 15.52 7.94
N ARG A 657 13.04 15.82 7.31
CA ARG A 657 11.73 15.69 7.96
C ARG A 657 11.37 14.25 8.32
N LEU A 658 11.61 13.30 7.40
CA LEU A 658 11.37 11.88 7.62
C LEU A 658 12.28 11.30 8.71
N SER A 659 13.51 11.81 8.84
CA SER A 659 14.47 11.39 9.87
C SER A 659 13.94 11.64 11.29
N LYS A 660 12.97 12.55 11.49
CA LYS A 660 12.33 12.78 12.80
C LYS A 660 11.51 11.58 13.28
N VAL A 661 11.04 10.73 12.35
CA VAL A 661 10.24 9.54 12.65
C VAL A 661 11.15 8.40 13.08
N LYS A 662 11.07 7.99 14.36
CA LYS A 662 11.90 6.92 14.93
C LYS A 662 11.85 5.63 14.12
N LYS A 663 10.67 5.28 13.60
CA LYS A 663 10.46 4.06 12.82
C LYS A 663 11.23 4.05 11.50
N ILE A 664 11.25 5.19 10.81
CA ILE A 664 11.98 5.35 9.54
C ILE A 664 13.49 5.19 9.79
N ARG A 665 14.00 5.76 10.89
CA ARG A 665 15.43 5.62 11.28
C ARG A 665 15.89 4.20 11.58
N LEU A 666 14.99 3.25 11.82
CA LEU A 666 15.35 1.84 12.04
C LEU A 666 15.54 1.06 10.73
N ASN A 667 15.22 1.67 9.59
CA ASN A 667 15.35 1.05 8.28
C ASN A 667 16.69 1.44 7.64
N ASP A 668 17.54 0.46 7.34
CA ASP A 668 18.81 0.63 6.62
C ASP A 668 18.61 1.25 5.23
N GLN A 669 17.55 0.85 4.53
CA GLN A 669 17.25 1.35 3.19
C GLN A 669 16.93 2.84 3.20
N PHE A 670 16.34 3.36 4.28
CA PHE A 670 16.14 4.80 4.41
C PHE A 670 17.47 5.55 4.42
N TRP A 671 18.43 5.10 5.23
CA TRP A 671 19.75 5.71 5.32
C TRP A 671 20.55 5.57 4.04
N LEU A 672 20.43 4.44 3.33
CA LEU A 672 20.98 4.26 1.99
C LEU A 672 20.46 5.34 1.02
N GLN A 673 19.14 5.53 0.95
CA GLN A 673 18.54 6.49 0.02
C GLN A 673 18.86 7.95 0.41
N TYR A 674 18.96 8.24 1.71
CA TYR A 674 19.40 9.55 2.19
C TYR A 674 20.89 9.80 1.83
N ALA A 675 21.75 8.80 1.98
CA ALA A 675 23.15 8.90 1.57
C ALA A 675 23.29 9.16 0.07
N MET A 676 22.50 8.48 -0.78
CA MET A 676 22.47 8.74 -2.22
C MET A 676 22.11 10.20 -2.53
N SER A 677 21.18 10.80 -1.78
CA SER A 677 20.83 12.22 -1.91
C SER A 677 22.00 13.14 -1.52
N CYS A 678 22.77 12.79 -0.49
CA CYS A 678 23.95 13.54 -0.08
C CYS A 678 25.08 13.42 -1.12
N MET A 679 25.26 12.22 -1.70
CA MET A 679 26.24 11.99 -2.77
C MET A 679 25.96 12.84 -4.02
N GLU A 680 24.70 12.96 -4.45
CA GLU A 680 24.31 13.82 -5.58
C GLU A 680 24.65 15.30 -5.34
N ARG A 681 24.55 15.75 -4.09
CA ARG A 681 24.93 17.10 -3.64
C ARG A 681 26.44 17.26 -3.38
N LYS A 682 27.22 16.19 -3.51
CA LYS A 682 28.64 16.11 -3.13
C LYS A 682 28.90 16.40 -1.65
N ASP A 683 27.92 16.14 -0.80
CA ASP A 683 28.05 16.20 0.67
C ASP A 683 28.59 14.87 1.20
N ILE A 684 29.89 14.67 0.98
CA ILE A 684 30.59 13.42 1.29
C ILE A 684 30.56 13.05 2.79
N PRO A 685 30.79 13.99 3.74
CA PRO A 685 30.78 13.65 5.17
C PRO A 685 29.45 13.07 5.67
N ASP A 686 28.34 13.68 5.27
CA ASP A 686 27.01 13.19 5.66
C ASP A 686 26.66 11.89 4.93
N ALA A 687 27.00 11.77 3.65
CA ALA A 687 26.82 10.52 2.91
C ALA A 687 27.56 9.34 3.56
N GLU A 688 28.80 9.55 4.01
CA GLU A 688 29.59 8.55 4.74
C GLU A 688 28.93 8.16 6.06
N THR A 689 28.47 9.15 6.83
CA THR A 689 27.77 8.92 8.10
C THR A 689 26.50 8.08 7.91
N TYR A 690 25.70 8.40 6.89
CA TYR A 690 24.45 7.69 6.61
C TYR A 690 24.70 6.28 6.03
N LEU A 691 25.69 6.07 5.16
CA LEU A 691 26.04 4.72 4.68
C LEU A 691 26.55 3.83 5.81
N ASN A 692 27.40 4.35 6.70
CA ASN A 692 27.85 3.60 7.88
C ASN A 692 26.68 3.21 8.80
N THR A 693 25.69 4.10 8.95
CA THR A 693 24.46 3.81 9.69
C THR A 693 23.64 2.71 8.99
N ALA A 694 23.53 2.75 7.66
CA ALA A 694 22.84 1.73 6.87
C ALA A 694 23.50 0.34 7.04
N LEU A 695 24.83 0.26 6.96
CA LEU A 695 25.61 -0.96 7.17
C LEU A 695 25.41 -1.54 8.57
N GLY A 696 25.54 -0.71 9.61
CA GLY A 696 25.34 -1.16 10.99
C GLY A 696 23.92 -1.62 11.30
N LEU A 697 22.92 -1.18 10.52
CA LEU A 697 21.55 -1.69 10.58
C LEU A 697 21.37 -2.98 9.75
N ALA A 698 22.04 -3.10 8.60
CA ALA A 698 22.03 -4.31 7.79
C ALA A 698 22.66 -5.50 8.53
N GLU A 699 23.81 -5.29 9.20
CA GLU A 699 24.48 -6.32 10.02
C GLU A 699 23.56 -6.89 11.12
N LYS A 700 22.71 -6.05 11.73
CA LYS A 700 21.73 -6.48 12.74
C LYS A 700 20.66 -7.43 12.19
N LYS A 701 20.46 -7.48 10.88
CA LYS A 701 19.47 -8.37 10.23
C LYS A 701 20.00 -9.78 9.99
N GLY A 702 21.30 -10.03 10.18
CA GLY A 702 21.93 -11.33 10.04
C GLY A 702 22.48 -11.63 8.65
N MET A 703 23.14 -12.79 8.51
CA MET A 703 23.92 -13.16 7.32
C MET A 703 23.09 -13.43 6.05
N ASP A 704 21.79 -13.66 6.18
CA ASP A 704 20.89 -13.93 5.03
C ASP A 704 20.34 -12.64 4.40
N TYR A 705 20.71 -11.46 4.93
CA TYR A 705 20.28 -10.18 4.40
C TYR A 705 21.15 -9.74 3.21
N ASP A 706 20.50 -9.26 2.15
CA ASP A 706 21.15 -8.73 0.95
C ASP A 706 21.46 -7.24 1.13
N ASP A 707 22.74 -6.92 1.32
CA ASP A 707 23.29 -5.57 1.46
C ASP A 707 24.07 -5.09 0.23
N ASP A 708 23.96 -5.80 -0.91
CA ASP A 708 24.71 -5.52 -2.15
C ASP A 708 24.55 -4.05 -2.59
N GLN A 709 23.35 -3.48 -2.44
CA GLN A 709 23.10 -2.07 -2.81
C GLN A 709 23.81 -1.07 -1.92
N ILE A 710 23.96 -1.38 -0.62
CA ILE A 710 24.67 -0.54 0.33
C ILE A 710 26.17 -0.58 0.03
N ILE A 711 26.69 -1.77 -0.26
CA ILE A 711 28.08 -1.99 -0.69
C ILE A 711 28.36 -1.25 -1.99
N ASP A 712 27.47 -1.35 -2.99
CA ASP A 712 27.60 -0.64 -4.27
C ASP A 712 27.71 0.89 -4.08
N GLN A 713 26.93 1.48 -3.16
CA GLN A 713 27.05 2.91 -2.86
C GLN A 713 28.29 3.24 -2.02
N ARG A 714 28.71 2.36 -1.10
CA ARG A 714 29.97 2.53 -0.35
C ARG A 714 31.16 2.61 -1.29
N ILE A 715 31.26 1.70 -2.26
CA ILE A 715 32.33 1.71 -3.28
C ILE A 715 32.39 3.08 -3.96
N ARG A 716 31.26 3.56 -4.45
CA ARG A 716 31.17 4.86 -5.16
C ARG A 716 31.56 6.02 -4.26
N LEU A 717 31.08 6.04 -3.02
CA LEU A 717 31.41 7.08 -2.05
C LEU A 717 32.92 7.13 -1.78
N LEU A 718 33.56 6.00 -1.51
CA LEU A 718 34.99 5.94 -1.20
C LEU A 718 35.85 6.40 -2.38
N LEU A 719 35.48 6.03 -3.60
CA LEU A 719 36.12 6.53 -4.83
C LEU A 719 35.90 8.04 -5.01
N MET A 720 34.67 8.53 -4.83
CA MET A 720 34.35 9.97 -4.90
C MET A 720 35.13 10.79 -3.85
N LYS A 721 35.22 10.29 -2.62
CA LYS A 721 35.95 10.92 -1.51
C LYS A 721 37.43 11.06 -1.84
N ASN A 722 38.04 9.99 -2.36
CA ASN A 722 39.46 9.96 -2.71
C ASN A 722 39.78 10.73 -4.02
N ALA A 723 38.78 11.00 -4.87
CA ALA A 723 38.94 11.84 -6.06
C ALA A 723 38.91 13.35 -5.75
N GLN A 724 38.47 13.78 -4.55
CA GLN A 724 38.36 15.21 -4.24
C GLN A 724 39.74 15.90 -4.22
N PRO A 725 39.90 17.06 -4.90
CA PRO A 725 41.18 17.78 -4.92
C PRO A 725 41.72 18.13 -3.51
N SER A 726 40.82 18.49 -2.60
CA SER A 726 41.10 18.90 -1.22
C SER A 726 41.35 17.74 -0.25
N TYR A 727 41.06 16.50 -0.65
CA TYR A 727 41.21 15.34 0.22
C TYR A 727 42.52 14.62 -0.07
N LYS A 728 43.27 14.30 1.00
CA LYS A 728 44.50 13.50 0.87
C LYS A 728 44.10 12.04 0.66
N ILE A 729 44.63 11.44 -0.40
CA ILE A 729 44.35 10.05 -0.73
C ILE A 729 44.65 9.11 0.45
N LYS A 730 43.76 8.15 0.66
CA LYS A 730 43.96 7.05 1.62
C LYS A 730 43.83 5.73 0.88
N GLU A 731 44.97 5.10 0.61
CA GLU A 731 45.01 3.83 -0.13
C GLU A 731 44.21 2.71 0.54
N ALA A 732 44.10 2.71 1.87
CA ALA A 732 43.26 1.76 2.60
C ALA A 732 41.77 1.89 2.24
N GLU A 733 41.25 3.11 2.05
CA GLU A 733 39.85 3.33 1.64
C GLU A 733 39.62 2.86 0.20
N ILE A 734 40.60 3.06 -0.68
CA ILE A 734 40.54 2.60 -2.07
C ILE A 734 40.62 1.07 -2.13
N SER A 735 41.51 0.45 -1.36
CA SER A 735 41.66 -1.01 -1.30
C SER A 735 40.36 -1.68 -0.87
N ILE A 736 39.69 -1.16 0.17
CA ILE A 736 38.36 -1.64 0.60
C ILE A 736 37.34 -1.54 -0.55
N ALA A 737 37.30 -0.40 -1.25
CA ALA A 737 36.39 -0.21 -2.36
C ALA A 737 36.65 -1.19 -3.52
N LEU A 738 37.92 -1.53 -3.80
CA LEU A 738 38.29 -2.48 -4.84
C LEU A 738 38.00 -3.93 -4.44
N GLU A 739 38.22 -4.30 -3.18
CA GLU A 739 37.86 -5.62 -2.65
C GLU A 739 36.34 -5.88 -2.74
N ASP A 740 35.54 -4.92 -2.26
CA ASP A 740 34.07 -4.95 -2.35
C ASP A 740 33.61 -5.08 -3.81
N LEU A 741 34.24 -4.31 -4.71
CA LEU A 741 33.92 -4.29 -6.13
C LEU A 741 34.29 -5.60 -6.83
N THR A 742 35.44 -6.20 -6.52
CA THR A 742 35.84 -7.51 -7.02
C THR A 742 34.86 -8.59 -6.53
N SER A 743 34.47 -8.57 -5.26
CA SER A 743 33.46 -9.49 -4.70
C SER A 743 32.12 -9.36 -5.45
N SER A 744 31.66 -8.13 -5.66
CA SER A 744 30.43 -7.80 -6.39
C SER A 744 30.47 -8.28 -7.86
N LEU A 745 31.59 -8.05 -8.54
CA LEU A 745 31.82 -8.51 -9.91
C LEU A 745 31.97 -10.03 -10.00
N ALA A 746 32.43 -10.71 -8.96
CA ALA A 746 32.51 -12.17 -8.89
C ALA A 746 31.16 -12.83 -8.55
N ASN A 747 30.28 -12.16 -7.81
CA ASN A 747 29.01 -12.72 -7.35
C ASN A 747 28.07 -13.04 -8.53
N PRO A 748 27.82 -14.31 -8.90
CA PRO A 748 27.00 -14.65 -10.06
C PRO A 748 25.52 -14.22 -9.91
N LEU A 749 25.10 -13.88 -8.70
CA LEU A 749 23.73 -13.51 -8.36
C LEU A 749 23.44 -12.01 -8.49
N GLN A 750 24.47 -11.17 -8.56
CA GLN A 750 24.33 -9.71 -8.63
C GLN A 750 24.25 -9.23 -10.09
N THR A 751 23.33 -8.29 -10.37
CA THR A 751 23.21 -7.70 -11.72
C THR A 751 24.44 -6.82 -12.00
N LYS A 752 25.25 -7.22 -12.99
CA LYS A 752 26.58 -6.62 -13.23
C LYS A 752 26.58 -5.13 -13.59
N ILE A 753 25.47 -4.57 -14.05
CA ILE A 753 25.38 -3.14 -14.36
C ILE A 753 25.69 -2.25 -13.15
N TYR A 754 25.29 -2.64 -11.93
CA TYR A 754 25.42 -1.80 -10.74
C TYR A 754 26.88 -1.64 -10.27
N PRO A 755 27.68 -2.72 -10.11
CA PRO A 755 29.10 -2.58 -9.83
C PRO A 755 29.87 -1.95 -11.01
N ILE A 756 29.48 -2.20 -12.26
CA ILE A 756 30.14 -1.59 -13.43
C ILE A 756 29.97 -0.07 -13.47
N ARG A 757 28.87 0.50 -12.94
CA ARG A 757 28.72 1.96 -12.81
C ARG A 757 29.84 2.62 -12.01
N SER A 758 30.51 1.87 -11.13
CA SER A 758 31.68 2.35 -10.38
C SER A 758 32.86 2.73 -11.28
N ALA A 759 32.89 2.27 -12.54
CA ALA A 759 33.89 2.66 -13.54
C ALA A 759 33.95 4.18 -13.77
N THR A 760 32.81 4.88 -13.65
CA THR A 760 32.79 6.36 -13.76
C THR A 760 33.66 7.00 -12.68
N TYR A 761 33.54 6.53 -11.44
CA TYR A 761 34.27 7.08 -10.29
C TYR A 761 35.73 6.63 -10.25
N ILE A 762 36.04 5.43 -10.77
CA ILE A 762 37.43 5.01 -10.98
C ILE A 762 38.10 5.96 -11.97
N LEU A 763 37.44 6.29 -13.09
CA LEU A 763 37.97 7.24 -14.06
C LEU A 763 38.17 8.63 -13.43
N GLU A 764 37.19 9.14 -12.66
CA GLU A 764 37.32 10.42 -11.96
C GLU A 764 38.49 10.45 -10.96
N LEU A 765 38.71 9.36 -10.21
CA LEU A 765 39.85 9.21 -9.30
C LEU A 765 41.18 9.26 -10.06
N LEU A 766 41.28 8.49 -11.15
CA LEU A 766 42.48 8.45 -11.99
C LEU A 766 42.76 9.81 -12.63
N ASP A 767 41.75 10.45 -13.23
CA ASP A 767 41.89 11.75 -13.87
C ASP A 767 42.33 12.85 -12.87
N SER A 768 41.98 12.72 -11.59
CA SER A 768 42.24 13.74 -10.57
C SER A 768 43.50 13.52 -9.75
N LYS A 769 43.91 12.26 -9.52
CA LYS A 769 44.86 11.89 -8.46
C LYS A 769 45.90 10.85 -8.86
N ILE A 770 46.07 10.56 -10.15
CA ILE A 770 46.98 9.52 -10.66
C ILE A 770 48.37 9.50 -10.01
N ASP A 771 49.02 10.66 -9.86
CA ASP A 771 50.38 10.79 -9.33
C ASP A 771 50.49 10.47 -7.83
N GLU A 772 49.35 10.44 -7.12
CA GLU A 772 49.27 10.16 -5.69
C GLU A 772 48.96 8.67 -5.40
N ILE A 773 48.69 7.84 -6.41
CA ILE A 773 48.31 6.43 -6.25
C ILE A 773 49.55 5.53 -6.30
N GLY A 774 49.75 4.70 -5.28
CA GLY A 774 50.82 3.71 -5.23
C GLY A 774 50.66 2.57 -6.24
N ARG A 775 51.80 1.93 -6.58
CA ARG A 775 51.85 0.88 -7.61
C ARG A 775 50.96 -0.33 -7.32
N ASN A 776 50.83 -0.73 -6.06
CA ASN A 776 49.99 -1.87 -5.67
C ASN A 776 48.51 -1.57 -5.96
N THR A 777 48.03 -0.43 -5.48
CA THR A 777 46.67 0.06 -5.73
C THR A 777 46.39 0.23 -7.23
N MET A 778 47.34 0.76 -8.01
CA MET A 778 47.20 0.84 -9.47
C MET A 778 47.06 -0.53 -10.13
N SER A 779 47.79 -1.54 -9.65
CA SER A 779 47.67 -2.92 -10.13
C SER A 779 46.28 -3.50 -9.82
N GLU A 780 45.74 -3.25 -8.63
CA GLU A 780 44.40 -3.71 -8.23
C GLU A 780 43.30 -3.06 -9.09
N ILE A 781 43.40 -1.74 -9.34
CA ILE A 781 42.50 -1.02 -10.26
C ILE A 781 42.55 -1.66 -11.65
N GLY A 782 43.74 -2.00 -12.15
CA GLY A 782 43.92 -2.68 -13.43
C GLY A 782 43.16 -4.01 -13.52
N ILE A 783 43.28 -4.87 -12.49
CA ILE A 783 42.59 -6.17 -12.42
C ILE A 783 41.06 -6.00 -12.46
N VAL A 784 40.54 -5.04 -11.70
CA VAL A 784 39.10 -4.74 -11.67
C VAL A 784 38.61 -4.26 -13.04
N LEU A 785 39.34 -3.34 -13.67
CA LEU A 785 39.00 -2.80 -14.99
C LEU A 785 39.04 -3.88 -16.08
N ASP A 786 40.00 -4.81 -16.03
CA ASP A 786 40.05 -5.96 -16.93
C ASP A 786 38.84 -6.89 -16.75
N THR A 787 38.41 -7.11 -15.50
CA THR A 787 37.20 -7.88 -15.18
C THR A 787 35.95 -7.20 -15.72
N MET A 788 35.79 -5.88 -15.50
CA MET A 788 34.67 -5.10 -16.04
C MET A 788 34.63 -5.14 -17.57
N LYS A 789 35.80 -5.04 -18.21
CA LYS A 789 35.92 -5.11 -19.67
C LYS A 789 35.45 -6.46 -20.20
N SER A 790 35.89 -7.57 -19.60
CA SER A 790 35.44 -8.91 -20.02
C SER A 790 33.92 -9.01 -20.00
N ILE A 791 33.28 -8.54 -18.93
CA ILE A 791 31.81 -8.56 -18.80
C ILE A 791 31.14 -7.69 -19.87
N LEU A 792 31.70 -6.53 -20.20
CA LEU A 792 31.16 -5.60 -21.21
C LEU A 792 31.39 -6.05 -22.65
N ASP A 793 32.43 -6.84 -22.91
CA ASP A 793 32.73 -7.41 -24.24
C ASP A 793 31.82 -8.61 -24.53
N ASP A 794 31.50 -9.42 -23.52
CA ASP A 794 30.59 -10.57 -23.63
C ASP A 794 29.11 -10.15 -23.84
N ASN A 795 28.77 -8.88 -23.60
CA ASN A 795 27.40 -8.38 -23.63
C ASN A 795 27.23 -7.17 -24.54
N LYS A 796 26.43 -7.29 -25.61
CA LYS A 796 26.09 -6.15 -26.49
C LYS A 796 25.44 -5.01 -25.69
N GLN A 797 24.53 -5.36 -24.79
CA GLN A 797 23.87 -4.45 -23.85
C GLN A 797 23.70 -5.19 -22.52
N LEU A 798 24.08 -4.56 -21.41
CA LEU A 798 23.86 -5.12 -20.08
C LEU A 798 22.38 -4.99 -19.69
N PRO A 799 21.80 -6.00 -19.00
CA PRO A 799 20.46 -5.89 -18.42
C PRO A 799 20.33 -4.65 -17.54
N LYS A 800 19.15 -3.98 -17.59
CA LYS A 800 18.83 -2.73 -16.86
C LYS A 800 19.68 -1.49 -17.21
N SER A 801 20.47 -1.54 -18.28
CA SER A 801 21.14 -0.33 -18.78
C SER A 801 20.16 0.58 -19.53
N GLN A 802 20.22 1.88 -19.27
CA GLN A 802 19.49 2.90 -20.02
C GLN A 802 20.00 2.96 -21.47
N ARG A 803 19.21 3.54 -22.38
CA ARG A 803 19.60 3.70 -23.80
C ARG A 803 20.95 4.42 -23.90
N GLY A 804 21.95 3.75 -24.49
CA GLY A 804 23.31 4.27 -24.64
C GLY A 804 24.20 4.15 -23.40
N GLU A 805 23.69 3.71 -22.25
CA GLU A 805 24.46 3.63 -21.00
C GLU A 805 25.57 2.57 -21.07
N THR A 806 25.28 1.37 -21.60
CA THR A 806 26.31 0.32 -21.74
C THR A 806 27.47 0.80 -22.64
N SER A 807 27.16 1.53 -23.72
CA SER A 807 28.19 2.10 -24.60
C SER A 807 29.03 3.16 -23.89
N LYS A 808 28.40 4.02 -23.08
CA LYS A 808 29.10 5.02 -22.26
C LYS A 808 30.02 4.36 -21.23
N LEU A 809 29.53 3.33 -20.53
CA LEU A 809 30.32 2.57 -19.55
C LEU A 809 31.51 1.87 -20.22
N ARG A 810 31.31 1.29 -21.41
CA ARG A 810 32.40 0.69 -22.21
C ARG A 810 33.49 1.69 -22.54
N GLU A 811 33.11 2.91 -22.91
CA GLU A 811 34.07 3.99 -23.17
C GLU A 811 34.80 4.43 -21.89
N GLN A 812 34.09 4.55 -20.76
CA GLN A 812 34.68 4.92 -19.48
C GLN A 812 35.71 3.87 -18.98
N VAL A 813 35.36 2.58 -19.04
CA VAL A 813 36.28 1.48 -18.68
C VAL A 813 37.50 1.49 -19.60
N ARG A 814 37.31 1.71 -20.91
CA ARG A 814 38.41 1.80 -21.87
C ARG A 814 39.35 2.96 -21.55
N ARG A 815 38.81 4.14 -21.25
CA ARG A 815 39.60 5.33 -20.89
C ARG A 815 40.37 5.11 -19.59
N ALA A 816 39.72 4.63 -18.54
CA ALA A 816 40.36 4.35 -17.26
C ALA A 816 41.52 3.36 -17.42
N ARG A 817 41.32 2.31 -18.23
CA ARG A 817 42.36 1.31 -18.52
C ARG A 817 43.54 1.90 -19.28
N LEU A 818 43.30 2.78 -20.26
CA LEU A 818 44.36 3.50 -20.97
C LEU A 818 45.16 4.38 -20.01
N VAL A 819 44.50 5.04 -19.05
CA VAL A 819 45.19 5.84 -18.03
C VAL A 819 46.12 4.93 -17.20
N VAL A 820 45.61 3.83 -16.65
CA VAL A 820 46.40 2.87 -15.85
C VAL A 820 47.57 2.27 -16.64
N GLN A 821 47.41 1.99 -17.94
CA GLN A 821 48.48 1.42 -18.78
C GLN A 821 49.62 2.40 -19.09
N ASN A 822 49.37 3.71 -19.01
CA ASN A 822 50.34 4.75 -19.28
C ASN A 822 50.95 5.38 -18.01
N SER A 823 50.53 4.90 -16.83
CA SER A 823 51.03 5.27 -15.50
C SER A 823 52.10 4.29 -15.04
#